data_AF-A0A371JVW0-F1
#
_entry.id   AF-A0A371JVW0-F1
#
_cell.length_a   1.000
_cell.length_b   1.000
_cell.length_c   1.000
_cell.angle_alpha   90.00
_cell.angle_beta   90.00
_cell.angle_gamma   90.00
#
_symmetry.space_group_name_H-M   'P 1'
#
loop_
_entity.id
_entity.type
_entity.pdbx_description
1 polymer ?
#
loop_
_entity_poly.entity_id
_entity_poly.type
_entity_poly.pdbx_seq_one_letter_code
_entity_poly.pdbx_strand_id
1 'polypeptide(L)'
;MDHIKFSFKLFLVFFTLCQLIQAQERQEFSGPMKIGPYIGKAEYTFILKDNDTILDGAFRMNQSNLDALLKNSDGFFSFTGSFDNGYPDGDWKFQFGEFQSESETEVVGYQYRVKVSGTQHEATGNMVLGKPDGNWTYMVTEIENSEVNKTLFSSTVEFDQGVPQKSFRIENEHNSLVGRFLRNGLAHDIWTLYSDEFSDRSENWFFNEGALQKIEYNLADGEVITKKVASSSNLTKVIDLDERFINLLKINQKEPDTTVVFQKGIGELLTENSGYYRGLDTILSALGKSEFMPGFKVKAAHFPLDSLGNEQLQSIKTQYARVRKTSQSLLENTQLNILRRSDREAQFLYAVISKISEDFLNPAEKLVDYHNQGILEFIPTERLFDNVWSKGIPSKTILVQGEEGEQTYVGPGANEFELSENTITSVHQLIQYAALSIESIAGKLEEKLLKESKQQELVALEEKMIAQSNHIGQVLDSVKLGLSKREREALESIQNLADALLEKYATMDGTGNKTDFGLQVIDCLEQLDGLTIAVAELPNRWANIQEKYQDDVWNPFMATVMSEEVKKRISNSYRSVLVPYLLEEIKSSLSCDNVTKLKALLNSSYQRMLEMREENTSKLERKLRKEQDPEMIIQLFNLKSSENE
;
A
#
# COMPACT_ATOMS: atom_id res chain seq x y z
N MET A 1 -16.29 90.24 1.35
CA MET A 1 -15.25 89.51 2.10
C MET A 1 -15.59 88.02 2.11
N ASP A 2 -16.05 87.51 0.94
CA ASP A 2 -16.77 86.23 0.82
C ASP A 2 -16.16 85.27 -0.21
N HIS A 3 -15.18 85.73 -1.01
CA HIS A 3 -14.45 84.87 -1.94
C HIS A 3 -13.30 84.07 -1.28
N ILE A 4 -12.83 84.50 -0.11
CA ILE A 4 -11.75 83.80 0.62
C ILE A 4 -12.29 82.54 1.35
N LYS A 5 -13.59 82.49 1.68
CA LYS A 5 -14.21 81.33 2.34
C LYS A 5 -14.53 80.17 1.37
N PHE A 6 -14.66 80.45 0.08
CA PHE A 6 -14.98 79.42 -0.92
C PHE A 6 -13.73 78.65 -1.38
N SER A 7 -12.58 79.34 -1.53
CA SER A 7 -11.33 78.70 -1.92
C SER A 7 -10.75 77.77 -0.84
N PHE A 8 -11.07 78.00 0.44
CA PHE A 8 -10.60 77.15 1.54
C PHE A 8 -11.40 75.84 1.67
N LYS A 9 -12.67 75.81 1.25
CA LYS A 9 -13.49 74.59 1.23
C LYS A 9 -13.12 73.65 0.08
N LEU A 10 -12.71 74.19 -1.09
CA LEU A 10 -12.28 73.36 -2.22
C LEU A 10 -10.92 72.70 -1.97
N PHE A 11 -10.01 73.38 -1.26
CA PHE A 11 -8.71 72.82 -0.89
C PHE A 11 -8.81 71.74 0.19
N LEU A 12 -9.80 71.84 1.10
CA LEU A 12 -10.05 70.83 2.13
C LEU A 12 -10.62 69.52 1.56
N VAL A 13 -11.44 69.60 0.49
CA VAL A 13 -12.02 68.42 -0.18
C VAL A 13 -10.95 67.61 -0.92
N PHE A 14 -9.94 68.28 -1.50
CA PHE A 14 -8.83 67.59 -2.17
C PHE A 14 -7.91 66.87 -1.18
N PHE A 15 -7.73 67.40 0.03
CA PHE A 15 -6.92 66.75 1.08
C PHE A 15 -7.64 65.54 1.73
N THR A 16 -8.98 65.53 1.76
CA THR A 16 -9.74 64.37 2.25
C THR A 16 -9.88 63.24 1.23
N LEU A 17 -9.77 63.51 -0.08
CA LEU A 17 -9.79 62.46 -1.10
C LEU A 17 -8.45 61.73 -1.30
N CYS A 18 -7.31 62.35 -0.95
CA CYS A 18 -6.01 61.68 -0.97
C CYS A 18 -5.79 60.67 0.16
N GLN A 19 -6.69 60.59 1.16
CA GLN A 19 -6.57 59.68 2.31
C GLN A 19 -7.32 58.35 2.11
N LEU A 20 -7.90 58.09 0.93
CA LEU A 20 -8.57 56.83 0.59
C LEU A 20 -7.83 56.02 -0.48
N ILE A 21 -6.53 56.28 -0.69
CA ILE A 21 -5.66 55.30 -1.35
C ILE A 21 -5.26 54.31 -0.26
N GLN A 22 -6.09 53.29 -0.04
CA GLN A 22 -5.60 52.06 0.60
C GLN A 22 -4.64 51.41 -0.38
N ALA A 23 -3.38 51.86 -0.37
CA ALA A 23 -2.29 51.02 -0.83
C ALA A 23 -2.31 49.80 0.11
N GLN A 24 -2.72 48.64 -0.40
CA GLN A 24 -2.60 47.40 0.34
C GLN A 24 -1.12 47.20 0.66
N GLU A 25 -0.80 47.17 1.95
CA GLU A 25 0.58 47.06 2.42
C GLU A 25 1.09 45.66 2.07
N ARG A 26 2.02 45.58 1.10
CA ARG A 26 2.73 44.35 0.79
C ARG A 26 3.59 43.96 1.98
N GLN A 27 3.47 42.71 2.39
CA GLN A 27 4.25 42.12 3.46
C GLN A 27 5.31 41.19 2.86
N GLU A 28 6.39 40.96 3.60
CA GLU A 28 7.48 40.09 3.18
C GLU A 28 7.56 38.87 4.10
N PHE A 29 7.86 37.71 3.51
CA PHE A 29 8.16 36.49 4.23
C PHE A 29 9.58 36.03 3.88
N SER A 30 10.33 35.57 4.89
CA SER A 30 11.60 34.86 4.70
C SER A 30 11.68 33.71 5.68
N GLY A 31 11.74 32.48 5.18
CA GLY A 31 11.73 31.30 6.04
C GLY A 31 11.70 29.98 5.27
N PRO A 32 11.69 28.84 5.99
CA PRO A 32 11.56 27.54 5.35
C PRO A 32 10.17 27.36 4.72
N MET A 33 10.11 26.78 3.53
CA MET A 33 8.88 26.46 2.81
C MET A 33 9.02 25.08 2.16
N LYS A 34 7.88 24.41 1.94
CA LYS A 34 7.80 23.16 1.19
C LYS A 34 6.83 23.31 0.03
N ILE A 35 7.26 22.91 -1.17
CA ILE A 35 6.43 22.86 -2.39
C ILE A 35 6.60 21.48 -3.00
N GLY A 36 5.56 20.64 -2.91
CA GLY A 36 5.66 19.24 -3.34
C GLY A 36 6.84 18.53 -2.66
N PRO A 37 7.81 17.98 -3.42
CA PRO A 37 9.02 17.36 -2.86
C PRO A 37 10.12 18.35 -2.44
N TYR A 38 10.03 19.62 -2.85
CA TYR A 38 11.09 20.62 -2.64
C TYR A 38 10.96 21.30 -1.28
N ILE A 39 12.02 21.29 -0.48
CA ILE A 39 12.08 21.91 0.86
C ILE A 39 13.26 22.87 0.90
N GLY A 40 13.03 24.16 1.08
CA GLY A 40 14.09 25.15 0.99
C GLY A 40 13.74 26.45 1.69
N LYS A 41 14.61 27.44 1.56
CA LYS A 41 14.35 28.79 2.06
C LYS A 41 13.58 29.57 0.98
N ALA A 42 12.41 30.09 1.33
CA ALA A 42 11.62 30.96 0.50
C ALA A 42 11.69 32.42 0.98
N GLU A 43 11.69 33.33 0.02
CA GLU A 43 11.63 34.78 0.17
C GLU A 43 10.58 35.29 -0.80
N TYR A 44 9.47 35.84 -0.30
CA TYR A 44 8.39 36.31 -1.15
C TYR A 44 7.60 37.48 -0.55
N THR A 45 6.94 38.23 -1.42
CA THR A 45 6.01 39.29 -1.02
C THR A 45 4.55 38.86 -1.20
N PHE A 46 3.68 39.31 -0.30
CA PHE A 46 2.26 38.93 -0.29
C PHE A 46 1.37 40.07 0.21
N ILE A 47 0.07 39.95 -0.08
CA ILE A 47 -1.00 40.79 0.47
C ILE A 47 -1.98 39.92 1.25
N LEU A 48 -2.54 40.49 2.33
CA LEU A 48 -3.60 39.85 3.10
C LEU A 48 -4.96 40.33 2.59
N LYS A 49 -5.77 39.41 2.08
CA LYS A 49 -7.13 39.69 1.61
C LYS A 49 -8.08 38.65 2.18
N ASP A 50 -9.12 39.10 2.86
CA ASP A 50 -10.12 38.21 3.49
C ASP A 50 -9.50 37.15 4.43
N ASN A 51 -8.41 37.52 5.11
CA ASN A 51 -7.62 36.64 5.98
C ASN A 51 -6.88 35.49 5.25
N ASP A 52 -6.76 35.59 3.93
CA ASP A 52 -5.95 34.71 3.08
C ASP A 52 -4.65 35.40 2.65
N THR A 53 -3.60 34.61 2.43
CA THR A 53 -2.27 35.09 2.01
C THR A 53 -2.17 34.96 0.49
N ILE A 54 -2.21 36.08 -0.22
CA ILE A 54 -2.11 36.11 -1.68
C ILE A 54 -0.72 36.57 -2.07
N LEU A 55 0.03 35.74 -2.80
CA LEU A 55 1.34 36.10 -3.33
C LEU A 55 1.22 37.29 -4.30
N ASP A 56 2.02 38.34 -4.07
CA ASP A 56 1.96 39.59 -4.83
C ASP A 56 3.33 40.29 -4.78
N GLY A 57 4.07 40.20 -5.88
CA GLY A 57 5.43 40.71 -6.08
C GLY A 57 6.47 39.59 -6.22
N ALA A 58 7.73 39.85 -5.83
CA ALA A 58 8.85 38.96 -6.10
C ALA A 58 8.74 37.64 -5.30
N PHE A 59 9.17 36.54 -5.92
CA PHE A 59 9.24 35.22 -5.31
C PHE A 59 10.58 34.58 -5.60
N ARG A 60 11.19 34.02 -4.56
CA ARG A 60 12.40 33.21 -4.64
C ARG A 60 12.33 32.05 -3.67
N MET A 61 12.69 30.86 -4.11
CA MET A 61 12.89 29.72 -3.22
C MET A 61 14.08 28.91 -3.68
N ASN A 62 14.98 28.57 -2.76
CA ASN A 62 16.16 27.77 -3.10
C ASN A 62 16.60 26.84 -1.98
N GLN A 63 17.36 25.83 -2.38
CA GLN A 63 18.12 24.96 -1.49
C GLN A 63 19.48 24.66 -2.13
N SER A 64 20.52 24.74 -1.31
CA SER A 64 21.85 24.21 -1.60
C SER A 64 22.45 23.70 -0.29
N ASN A 65 22.86 22.44 -0.22
CA ASN A 65 23.46 21.84 0.97
C ASN A 65 24.90 21.43 0.69
N LEU A 66 25.82 22.34 0.99
CA LEU A 66 27.25 22.13 0.81
C LEU A 66 27.78 20.88 1.55
N ASP A 67 27.24 20.58 2.74
CA ASP A 67 27.66 19.41 3.52
C ASP A 67 27.19 18.08 2.89
N ALA A 68 26.05 18.09 2.20
CA ALA A 68 25.57 16.94 1.44
C ALA A 68 26.38 16.75 0.15
N LEU A 69 26.69 17.87 -0.54
CA LEU A 69 27.50 17.87 -1.76
C LEU A 69 28.88 17.24 -1.53
N LEU A 70 29.51 17.57 -0.40
CA LEU A 70 30.84 17.07 -0.03
C LEU A 70 30.87 15.60 0.43
N LYS A 71 29.70 14.98 0.69
CA LYS A 71 29.62 13.63 1.26
C LYS A 71 29.20 12.54 0.29
N ASN A 72 28.36 12.83 -0.72
CA ASN A 72 27.96 11.85 -1.75
C ASN A 72 27.35 12.54 -2.99
N SER A 73 26.22 13.25 -2.80
CA SER A 73 25.49 13.99 -3.84
C SER A 73 24.56 15.00 -3.15
N ASP A 74 24.29 16.13 -3.80
CA ASP A 74 23.32 17.14 -3.34
C ASP A 74 22.26 17.40 -4.41
N GLY A 75 21.00 17.39 -3.98
CA GLY A 75 19.89 17.87 -4.78
C GLY A 75 19.78 19.37 -4.59
N PHE A 76 19.99 20.14 -5.67
CA PHE A 76 19.83 21.59 -5.64
C PHE A 76 18.53 22.00 -6.33
N PHE A 77 17.96 23.12 -5.91
CA PHE A 77 16.98 23.83 -6.71
C PHE A 77 16.97 25.33 -6.42
N SER A 78 16.50 26.11 -7.40
CA SER A 78 16.26 27.53 -7.33
C SER A 78 15.07 27.90 -8.23
N PHE A 79 14.03 28.44 -7.63
CA PHE A 79 12.84 28.98 -8.32
C PHE A 79 12.83 30.49 -8.10
N THR A 80 12.73 31.25 -9.17
CA THR A 80 12.70 32.72 -9.14
C THR A 80 11.67 33.24 -10.12
N GLY A 81 10.86 34.19 -9.68
CA GLY A 81 9.87 34.85 -10.53
C GLY A 81 9.09 35.90 -9.75
N SER A 82 7.88 36.18 -10.22
CA SER A 82 6.97 37.10 -9.54
C SER A 82 5.51 36.65 -9.63
N PHE A 83 4.70 37.21 -8.74
CA PHE A 83 3.26 37.06 -8.74
C PHE A 83 2.59 38.43 -8.87
N ASP A 84 1.44 38.46 -9.54
CA ASP A 84 0.50 39.58 -9.50
C ASP A 84 -0.86 39.04 -9.02
N ASN A 85 -1.31 39.50 -7.85
CA ASN A 85 -2.59 39.13 -7.26
C ASN A 85 -2.87 37.60 -7.25
N GLY A 86 -1.87 36.81 -6.88
CA GLY A 86 -1.92 35.35 -6.78
C GLY A 86 -1.74 34.58 -8.08
N TYR A 87 -1.46 35.26 -9.19
CA TYR A 87 -1.09 34.64 -10.47
C TYR A 87 0.42 34.75 -10.69
N PRO A 88 1.11 33.68 -11.10
CA PRO A 88 2.46 33.78 -11.64
C PRO A 88 2.48 34.79 -12.79
N ASP A 89 3.36 35.77 -12.72
CA ASP A 89 3.45 36.87 -13.69
C ASP A 89 4.90 37.33 -13.87
N GLY A 90 5.25 37.83 -15.05
CA GLY A 90 6.60 38.28 -15.39
C GLY A 90 7.57 37.14 -15.71
N ASP A 91 8.87 37.42 -15.63
CA ASP A 91 9.91 36.45 -16.00
C ASP A 91 10.09 35.39 -14.90
N TRP A 92 10.01 34.13 -15.30
CA TRP A 92 10.21 32.98 -14.44
C TRP A 92 11.44 32.19 -14.85
N LYS A 93 12.19 31.72 -13.84
CA LYS A 93 13.32 30.82 -13.99
C LYS A 93 13.27 29.72 -12.94
N PHE A 94 13.31 28.48 -13.41
CA PHE A 94 13.42 27.28 -12.60
C PHE A 94 14.76 26.63 -12.88
N GLN A 95 15.46 26.24 -11.83
CA GLN A 95 16.67 25.45 -11.92
C GLN A 95 16.62 24.36 -10.85
N PHE A 96 16.92 23.12 -11.21
CA PHE A 96 16.97 22.01 -10.27
C PHE A 96 17.80 20.87 -10.84
N GLY A 97 18.37 20.03 -9.98
CA GLY A 97 19.24 18.97 -10.44
C GLY A 97 19.97 18.28 -9.29
N GLU A 98 20.80 17.32 -9.67
CA GLU A 98 21.64 16.57 -8.75
C GLU A 98 23.10 16.73 -9.17
N PHE A 99 23.94 17.10 -8.20
CA PHE A 99 25.37 17.29 -8.40
C PHE A 99 26.19 16.44 -7.44
N GLN A 100 27.35 16.01 -7.91
CA GLN A 100 28.39 15.34 -7.13
C GLN A 100 29.66 16.18 -7.17
N SER A 101 30.33 16.30 -6.01
CA SER A 101 31.63 16.98 -5.93
C SER A 101 32.73 16.13 -6.54
N GLU A 102 33.54 16.72 -7.41
CA GLU A 102 34.77 16.11 -7.90
C GLU A 102 35.91 16.26 -6.87
N SER A 103 36.91 15.38 -6.96
CA SER A 103 38.07 15.39 -6.04
C SER A 103 39.02 16.59 -6.24
N GLU A 104 38.91 17.31 -7.35
CA GLU A 104 39.71 18.49 -7.66
C GLU A 104 39.13 19.75 -7.00
N THR A 105 39.98 20.47 -6.26
CA THR A 105 39.63 21.75 -5.64
C THR A 105 40.59 22.85 -6.07
N GLU A 106 40.06 24.04 -6.30
CA GLU A 106 40.85 25.24 -6.63
C GLU A 106 40.60 26.32 -5.58
N VAL A 107 41.64 27.08 -5.23
CA VAL A 107 41.50 28.25 -4.34
C VAL A 107 41.45 29.51 -5.20
N VAL A 108 40.29 30.17 -5.23
CA VAL A 108 40.08 31.44 -5.95
C VAL A 108 39.59 32.49 -4.98
N GLY A 109 40.33 33.60 -4.83
CA GLY A 109 39.88 34.76 -4.04
C GLY A 109 39.52 34.41 -2.59
N TYR A 110 40.34 33.56 -1.94
CA TYR A 110 40.13 33.05 -0.57
C TYR A 110 38.93 32.08 -0.39
N GLN A 111 38.36 31.57 -1.48
CA GLN A 111 37.30 30.56 -1.46
C GLN A 111 37.80 29.25 -2.08
N TYR A 112 37.54 28.13 -1.42
CA TYR A 112 37.67 26.81 -2.05
C TYR A 112 36.51 26.60 -3.02
N ARG A 113 36.83 26.36 -4.28
CA ARG A 113 35.87 25.99 -5.32
C ARG A 113 36.03 24.51 -5.63
N VAL A 114 34.91 23.81 -5.64
CA VAL A 114 34.83 22.39 -5.97
C VAL A 114 34.12 22.30 -7.30
N LYS A 115 34.71 21.58 -8.26
CA LYS A 115 34.03 21.28 -9.51
C LYS A 115 32.91 20.28 -9.25
N VAL A 116 31.83 20.39 -10.02
CA VAL A 116 30.68 19.50 -9.89
C VAL A 116 30.31 18.86 -11.22
N SER A 117 29.86 17.63 -11.15
CA SER A 117 29.32 16.87 -12.28
C SER A 117 27.93 16.34 -11.93
N GLY A 118 27.05 16.18 -12.91
CA GLY A 118 25.68 15.71 -12.70
C GLY A 118 24.70 16.23 -13.75
N THR A 119 23.42 16.29 -13.40
CA THR A 119 22.36 16.71 -14.33
C THR A 119 21.67 17.96 -13.82
N GLN A 120 21.50 18.95 -14.70
CA GLN A 120 20.79 20.19 -14.44
C GLN A 120 19.59 20.33 -15.36
N HIS A 121 18.45 20.66 -14.77
CA HIS A 121 17.25 21.12 -15.46
C HIS A 121 17.17 22.65 -15.33
N GLU A 122 16.87 23.33 -16.43
CA GLU A 122 16.61 24.77 -16.45
C GLU A 122 15.37 25.06 -17.30
N ALA A 123 14.46 25.88 -16.78
CA ALA A 123 13.32 26.37 -17.52
C ALA A 123 13.19 27.88 -17.36
N THR A 124 12.98 28.60 -18.46
CA THR A 124 12.86 30.05 -18.47
C THR A 124 11.81 30.52 -19.44
N GLY A 125 11.09 31.57 -19.08
CA GLY A 125 10.14 32.25 -19.96
C GLY A 125 9.30 33.27 -19.19
N ASN A 126 8.37 33.92 -19.89
CA ASN A 126 7.51 34.93 -19.30
C ASN A 126 6.12 34.34 -18.98
N MET A 127 5.49 34.82 -17.91
CA MET A 127 4.13 34.45 -17.52
C MET A 127 3.23 35.67 -17.55
N VAL A 128 2.00 35.49 -18.01
CA VAL A 128 0.94 36.49 -17.91
C VAL A 128 -0.31 35.83 -17.34
N LEU A 129 -0.80 36.32 -16.19
CA LEU A 129 -2.00 35.79 -15.52
C LEU A 129 -1.95 34.25 -15.32
N GLY A 130 -0.80 33.74 -14.92
CA GLY A 130 -0.59 32.31 -14.66
C GLY A 130 -0.48 31.43 -15.91
N LYS A 131 -0.30 32.02 -17.10
CA LYS A 131 -0.15 31.30 -18.38
C LYS A 131 1.20 31.61 -19.01
N PRO A 132 1.82 30.65 -19.73
CA PRO A 132 3.06 30.91 -20.45
C PRO A 132 2.82 31.95 -21.56
N ASP A 133 3.73 32.91 -21.67
CA ASP A 133 3.73 33.96 -22.69
C ASP A 133 5.13 34.15 -23.27
N GLY A 134 5.21 34.50 -24.55
CA GLY A 134 6.47 34.63 -25.27
C GLY A 134 7.23 33.32 -25.42
N ASN A 135 8.55 33.41 -25.57
CA ASN A 135 9.40 32.24 -25.76
C ASN A 135 9.68 31.54 -24.42
N TRP A 136 9.25 30.28 -24.34
CA TRP A 136 9.57 29.37 -23.25
C TRP A 136 10.60 28.36 -23.68
N THR A 137 11.64 28.21 -22.86
CA THR A 137 12.72 27.24 -23.07
C THR A 137 12.83 26.32 -21.86
N TYR A 138 12.90 25.02 -22.12
CA TYR A 138 13.21 23.99 -21.11
C TYR A 138 14.43 23.21 -21.59
N MET A 139 15.44 23.06 -20.74
CA MET A 139 16.67 22.35 -21.06
C MET A 139 17.04 21.38 -19.94
N VAL A 140 17.55 20.22 -20.34
CA VAL A 140 18.21 19.25 -19.46
C VAL A 140 19.62 19.06 -19.97
N THR A 141 20.61 19.37 -19.14
CA THR A 141 22.03 19.33 -19.50
C THR A 141 22.79 18.45 -18.53
N GLU A 142 23.68 17.62 -19.07
CA GLU A 142 24.73 16.97 -18.30
C GLU A 142 25.88 17.97 -18.09
N ILE A 143 26.27 18.13 -16.84
CA ILE A 143 27.39 18.96 -16.41
C ILE A 143 28.54 18.02 -16.06
N GLU A 144 29.72 18.31 -16.60
CA GLU A 144 30.96 17.62 -16.27
C GLU A 144 32.00 18.67 -15.91
N ASN A 145 32.65 18.53 -14.75
CA ASN A 145 33.69 19.47 -14.31
C ASN A 145 33.22 20.95 -14.28
N SER A 146 31.96 21.20 -13.92
CA SER A 146 31.31 22.51 -13.92
C SER A 146 31.14 23.17 -15.30
N GLU A 147 31.27 22.39 -16.39
CA GLU A 147 30.99 22.81 -17.76
C GLU A 147 29.87 21.95 -18.36
N VAL A 148 29.11 22.51 -19.29
CA VAL A 148 28.06 21.76 -20.00
C VAL A 148 28.75 20.76 -20.94
N ASN A 149 28.57 19.46 -20.69
CA ASN A 149 29.10 18.39 -21.53
C ASN A 149 28.17 18.12 -22.71
N LYS A 150 26.89 17.83 -22.41
CA LYS A 150 25.86 17.54 -23.42
C LYS A 150 24.48 18.03 -23.00
N THR A 151 23.65 18.34 -23.99
CA THR A 151 22.22 18.60 -23.81
C THR A 151 21.47 17.29 -23.98
N LEU A 152 20.83 16.82 -22.91
CA LEU A 152 20.03 15.58 -22.90
C LEU A 152 18.64 15.82 -23.49
N PHE A 153 18.10 17.01 -23.26
CA PHE A 153 16.79 17.42 -23.76
C PHE A 153 16.71 18.95 -23.92
N SER A 154 15.99 19.43 -24.92
CA SER A 154 15.68 20.84 -25.13
C SER A 154 14.28 21.01 -25.71
N SER A 155 13.53 21.99 -25.24
CA SER A 155 12.22 22.36 -25.78
C SER A 155 12.11 23.87 -25.85
N THR A 156 11.71 24.38 -27.02
CA THR A 156 11.46 25.81 -27.25
C THR A 156 10.10 25.97 -27.92
N VAL A 157 9.21 26.71 -27.27
CA VAL A 157 7.84 26.97 -27.72
C VAL A 157 7.52 28.45 -27.51
N GLU A 158 6.94 29.10 -28.52
CA GLU A 158 6.42 30.46 -28.39
C GLU A 158 4.93 30.42 -28.01
N PHE A 159 4.56 31.18 -27.00
CA PHE A 159 3.19 31.29 -26.50
C PHE A 159 2.65 32.71 -26.62
N ASP A 160 1.32 32.79 -26.72
CA ASP A 160 0.52 34.01 -26.59
C ASP A 160 -0.57 33.71 -25.56
N GLN A 161 -0.37 34.18 -24.33
CA GLN A 161 -1.29 33.97 -23.19
C GLN A 161 -1.75 32.51 -23.01
N GLY A 162 -0.80 31.57 -23.07
CA GLY A 162 -1.04 30.13 -22.91
C GLY A 162 -1.40 29.39 -24.20
N VAL A 163 -1.50 30.07 -25.34
CA VAL A 163 -1.73 29.44 -26.64
C VAL A 163 -0.40 29.29 -27.38
N PRO A 164 0.04 28.06 -27.72
CA PRO A 164 1.26 27.86 -28.50
C PRO A 164 1.06 28.40 -29.92
N GLN A 165 2.05 29.10 -30.47
CA GLN A 165 1.98 29.69 -31.80
C GLN A 165 3.31 29.52 -32.56
N LYS A 166 3.25 29.73 -33.89
CA LYS A 166 4.42 29.69 -34.78
C LYS A 166 5.18 28.36 -34.70
N SER A 167 6.50 28.38 -34.89
CA SER A 167 7.33 27.18 -34.89
C SER A 167 7.75 26.79 -33.48
N PHE A 168 7.85 25.50 -33.24
CA PHE A 168 8.44 24.95 -32.01
C PHE A 168 9.56 23.98 -32.38
N ARG A 169 10.42 23.72 -31.40
CA ARG A 169 11.51 22.76 -31.52
C ARG A 169 11.65 21.97 -30.22
N ILE A 170 11.67 20.65 -30.33
CA ILE A 170 11.91 19.75 -29.19
C ILE A 170 13.00 18.78 -29.61
N GLU A 171 13.98 18.55 -28.75
CA GLU A 171 15.14 17.72 -29.00
C GLU A 171 15.43 16.84 -27.78
N ASN A 172 15.87 15.61 -28.02
CA ASN A 172 16.55 14.78 -27.03
C ASN A 172 17.86 14.24 -27.60
N GLU A 173 18.56 13.37 -26.87
CA GLU A 173 19.89 12.85 -27.29
C GLU A 173 19.91 12.21 -28.70
N HIS A 174 18.77 11.74 -29.20
CA HIS A 174 18.71 10.97 -30.44
C HIS A 174 17.83 11.60 -31.52
N ASN A 175 17.00 12.58 -31.19
CA ASN A 175 15.98 13.09 -32.10
C ASN A 175 15.75 14.59 -31.99
N SER A 176 15.44 15.23 -33.12
CA SER A 176 14.98 16.62 -33.22
C SER A 176 13.62 16.69 -33.90
N LEU A 177 12.59 17.15 -33.19
CA LEU A 177 11.26 17.44 -33.70
C LEU A 177 11.09 18.93 -33.97
N VAL A 178 10.64 19.26 -35.17
CA VAL A 178 10.26 20.61 -35.56
C VAL A 178 8.86 20.60 -36.15
N GLY A 179 8.06 21.58 -35.78
CA GLY A 179 6.73 21.76 -36.35
C GLY A 179 6.24 23.19 -36.19
N ARG A 180 4.97 23.42 -36.56
CA ARG A 180 4.32 24.72 -36.38
C ARG A 180 2.87 24.62 -35.93
N PHE A 181 2.43 25.70 -35.28
CA PHE A 181 1.05 25.95 -34.87
C PHE A 181 0.44 27.13 -35.63
N LEU A 182 -0.87 27.08 -35.81
CA LEU A 182 -1.68 28.26 -36.12
C LEU A 182 -1.79 29.16 -34.89
N ARG A 183 -2.27 30.40 -35.08
CA ARG A 183 -2.47 31.38 -33.99
C ARG A 183 -3.43 30.91 -32.89
N ASN A 184 -4.25 29.89 -33.15
CA ASN A 184 -5.17 29.32 -32.18
C ASN A 184 -4.63 28.07 -31.48
N GLY A 185 -3.35 27.72 -31.68
CA GLY A 185 -2.70 26.55 -31.09
C GLY A 185 -2.91 25.24 -31.85
N LEU A 186 -3.63 25.25 -32.98
CA LEU A 186 -3.81 24.05 -33.78
C LEU A 186 -2.53 23.68 -34.52
N ALA A 187 -2.13 22.41 -34.43
CA ALA A 187 -1.04 21.84 -35.21
C ALA A 187 -1.29 22.03 -36.73
N HIS A 188 -0.25 22.40 -37.47
CA HIS A 188 -0.36 22.67 -38.90
C HIS A 188 0.93 22.39 -39.65
N ASP A 189 0.82 22.25 -40.98
CA ASP A 189 1.86 21.78 -41.90
C ASP A 189 2.45 20.42 -41.48
N ILE A 190 3.74 20.23 -41.73
CA ILE A 190 4.46 19.00 -41.50
C ILE A 190 5.21 19.18 -40.19
N TRP A 191 4.99 18.26 -39.27
CA TRP A 191 5.85 18.09 -38.12
C TRP A 191 6.83 16.96 -38.44
N THR A 192 8.12 17.24 -38.36
CA THR A 192 9.17 16.32 -38.76
C THR A 192 10.06 16.00 -37.59
N LEU A 193 10.22 14.70 -37.31
CA LEU A 193 11.23 14.15 -36.42
C LEU A 193 12.41 13.67 -37.24
N TYR A 194 13.59 14.20 -36.95
CA TYR A 194 14.86 13.72 -37.46
C TYR A 194 15.54 12.85 -36.41
N SER A 195 16.16 11.75 -36.83
CA SER A 195 16.99 10.92 -35.95
C SER A 195 18.47 11.24 -36.19
N ASP A 196 19.20 11.54 -35.12
CA ASP A 196 20.61 11.89 -35.18
C ASP A 196 21.50 10.66 -35.45
N GLU A 197 21.04 9.47 -35.07
CA GLU A 197 21.72 8.20 -35.35
C GLU A 197 21.61 7.77 -36.83
N PHE A 198 20.58 8.24 -37.53
CA PHE A 198 20.27 7.85 -38.90
C PHE A 198 19.77 9.07 -39.71
N SER A 199 20.70 9.80 -40.34
CA SER A 199 20.41 11.02 -41.12
C SER A 199 19.34 10.86 -42.19
N ASP A 200 19.15 9.62 -42.68
CA ASP A 200 18.25 9.30 -43.78
C ASP A 200 16.87 8.85 -43.28
N ARG A 201 16.66 8.79 -41.96
CA ARG A 201 15.38 8.41 -41.35
C ARG A 201 14.64 9.61 -40.79
N SER A 202 13.36 9.70 -41.10
CA SER A 202 12.48 10.72 -40.51
C SER A 202 11.04 10.22 -40.39
N GLU A 203 10.35 10.75 -39.39
CA GLU A 203 8.91 10.60 -39.21
C GLU A 203 8.24 11.95 -39.48
N ASN A 204 7.23 11.95 -40.35
CA ASN A 204 6.54 13.16 -40.80
C ASN A 204 5.03 13.07 -40.53
N TRP A 205 4.50 13.99 -39.73
CA TRP A 205 3.06 14.09 -39.45
C TRP A 205 2.48 15.27 -40.22
N PHE A 206 1.51 15.01 -41.09
CA PHE A 206 0.92 16.01 -41.97
C PHE A 206 -0.40 16.51 -41.40
N PHE A 207 -0.40 17.76 -40.93
CA PHE A 207 -1.57 18.43 -40.37
C PHE A 207 -2.17 19.46 -41.32
N ASN A 208 -3.50 19.47 -41.40
CA ASN A 208 -4.26 20.54 -42.03
C ASN A 208 -5.25 21.12 -41.03
N GLU A 209 -5.05 22.38 -40.62
CA GLU A 209 -5.85 23.07 -39.59
C GLU A 209 -6.19 22.21 -38.36
N GLY A 210 -5.17 21.55 -37.78
CA GLY A 210 -5.31 20.66 -36.63
C GLY A 210 -5.68 19.20 -36.95
N ALA A 211 -6.17 18.89 -38.16
CA ALA A 211 -6.53 17.52 -38.54
C ALA A 211 -5.31 16.78 -39.12
N LEU A 212 -4.90 15.68 -38.47
CA LEU A 212 -3.85 14.80 -38.96
C LEU A 212 -4.34 14.01 -40.18
N GLN A 213 -3.70 14.21 -41.34
CA GLN A 213 -4.09 13.61 -42.62
C GLN A 213 -3.38 12.29 -42.89
N LYS A 214 -2.08 12.27 -42.65
CA LYS A 214 -1.20 11.12 -42.89
C LYS A 214 0.05 11.20 -42.03
N ILE A 215 0.66 10.03 -41.84
CA ILE A 215 1.98 9.88 -41.24
C ILE A 215 2.88 9.20 -42.27
N GLU A 216 4.08 9.73 -42.49
CA GLU A 216 5.08 9.15 -43.39
C GLU A 216 6.36 8.81 -42.64
N TYR A 217 6.89 7.61 -42.91
CA TYR A 217 8.17 7.16 -42.40
C TYR A 217 9.13 7.03 -43.57
N ASN A 218 10.19 7.82 -43.55
CA ASN A 218 11.28 7.69 -44.51
C ASN A 218 12.33 6.75 -43.91
N LEU A 219 12.64 5.68 -44.63
CA LEU A 219 13.62 4.68 -44.23
C LEU A 219 14.99 4.94 -44.90
N ALA A 220 16.04 4.32 -44.34
CA ALA A 220 17.42 4.57 -44.75
C ALA A 220 17.75 4.13 -46.20
N ASP A 221 16.92 3.28 -46.80
CA ASP A 221 17.04 2.84 -48.19
C ASP A 221 16.24 3.71 -49.18
N GLY A 222 15.62 4.79 -48.70
CA GLY A 222 14.75 5.67 -49.48
C GLY A 222 13.32 5.17 -49.63
N GLU A 223 12.96 4.05 -49.00
CA GLU A 223 11.56 3.61 -48.92
C GLU A 223 10.74 4.57 -48.05
N VAL A 224 9.51 4.88 -48.50
CA VAL A 224 8.56 5.73 -47.79
C VAL A 224 7.31 4.94 -47.45
N ILE A 225 7.06 4.75 -46.16
CA ILE A 225 5.83 4.11 -45.67
C ILE A 225 4.82 5.21 -45.33
N THR A 226 3.77 5.34 -46.14
CA THR A 226 2.68 6.30 -45.90
C THR A 226 1.47 5.62 -45.25
N LYS A 227 1.06 6.11 -44.08
CA LYS A 227 -0.20 5.74 -43.42
C LYS A 227 -1.19 6.88 -43.49
N LYS A 228 -2.35 6.64 -44.12
CA LYS A 228 -3.46 7.60 -44.11
C LYS A 228 -4.22 7.51 -42.79
N VAL A 229 -4.48 8.65 -42.17
CA VAL A 229 -5.35 8.75 -41.00
C VAL A 229 -6.76 9.01 -41.51
N ALA A 230 -7.56 7.95 -41.59
CA ALA A 230 -8.93 8.06 -42.06
C ALA A 230 -9.79 8.81 -41.03
N SER A 231 -10.34 9.97 -41.40
CA SER A 231 -11.45 10.58 -40.67
C SER A 231 -12.76 9.99 -41.20
N SER A 232 -13.38 9.08 -40.45
CA SER A 232 -14.69 8.52 -40.81
C SER A 232 -15.87 9.44 -40.44
N SER A 233 -15.63 10.52 -39.69
CA SER A 233 -16.65 11.49 -39.29
C SER A 233 -16.46 12.83 -39.99
N ASN A 234 -17.60 13.46 -40.34
CA ASN A 234 -17.66 14.87 -40.75
C ASN A 234 -17.65 15.81 -39.54
N LEU A 235 -17.91 15.29 -38.33
CA LEU A 235 -17.86 16.04 -37.08
C LEU A 235 -16.45 15.92 -36.49
N THR A 236 -15.87 17.05 -36.11
CA THR A 236 -14.58 17.11 -35.43
C THR A 236 -14.67 17.96 -34.18
N LYS A 237 -13.83 17.66 -33.20
CA LYS A 237 -13.70 18.43 -31.96
C LYS A 237 -12.23 18.70 -31.70
N VAL A 238 -11.93 19.89 -31.19
CA VAL A 238 -10.57 20.26 -30.81
C VAL A 238 -10.26 19.64 -29.46
N ILE A 239 -9.15 18.91 -29.39
CA ILE A 239 -8.60 18.33 -28.17
C ILE A 239 -7.10 18.62 -28.11
N ASP A 240 -6.52 18.43 -26.93
CA ASP A 240 -5.07 18.56 -26.77
C ASP A 240 -4.35 17.39 -27.43
N LEU A 241 -3.20 17.67 -28.03
CA LEU A 241 -2.25 16.72 -28.55
C LEU A 241 -1.41 16.18 -27.40
N ASP A 242 -2.04 15.35 -26.58
CA ASP A 242 -1.45 14.70 -25.43
C ASP A 242 -1.53 13.17 -25.57
N GLU A 243 -1.20 12.46 -24.49
CA GLU A 243 -1.25 11.00 -24.42
C GLU A 243 -2.61 10.41 -24.87
N ARG A 244 -3.72 11.12 -24.65
CA ARG A 244 -5.07 10.69 -25.07
C ARG A 244 -5.16 10.62 -26.59
N PHE A 245 -4.65 11.63 -27.29
CA PHE A 245 -4.63 11.63 -28.75
C PHE A 245 -3.65 10.57 -29.30
N ILE A 246 -2.49 10.39 -28.66
CA ILE A 246 -1.55 9.32 -29.04
C ILE A 246 -2.20 7.94 -28.91
N ASN A 247 -2.94 7.70 -27.82
CA ASN A 247 -3.68 6.45 -27.63
C ASN A 247 -4.80 6.30 -28.67
N LEU A 248 -5.50 7.39 -29.00
CA LEU A 248 -6.50 7.40 -30.08
C LEU A 248 -5.90 6.99 -31.43
N LEU A 249 -4.68 7.44 -31.76
CA LEU A 249 -4.00 7.05 -33.00
C LEU A 249 -3.61 5.57 -33.02
N LYS A 250 -3.24 5.00 -31.86
CA LYS A 250 -2.93 3.56 -31.73
C LYS A 250 -4.18 2.71 -31.97
N ILE A 251 -5.31 3.07 -31.35
CA ILE A 251 -6.61 2.36 -31.48
C ILE A 251 -7.12 2.37 -32.93
N ASN A 252 -6.87 3.47 -33.65
CA ASN A 252 -7.36 3.66 -35.01
C ASN A 252 -6.50 2.98 -36.10
N GLN A 253 -5.39 2.34 -35.75
CA GLN A 253 -4.55 1.61 -36.69
C GLN A 253 -4.86 0.10 -36.69
N LYS A 254 -5.00 -0.47 -37.90
CA LYS A 254 -5.41 -1.87 -38.10
C LYS A 254 -4.28 -2.90 -37.98
N GLU A 255 -3.01 -2.49 -37.95
CA GLU A 255 -1.88 -3.43 -38.03
C GLU A 255 -0.97 -3.42 -36.78
N PRO A 256 -0.75 -4.58 -36.13
CA PRO A 256 -0.02 -4.70 -34.86
C PRO A 256 1.50 -4.46 -34.95
N ASP A 257 2.10 -4.57 -36.15
CA ASP A 257 3.55 -4.36 -36.39
C ASP A 257 4.01 -2.91 -36.19
N THR A 258 3.08 -2.01 -35.89
CA THR A 258 3.31 -0.57 -35.79
C THR A 258 3.52 -0.08 -34.37
N THR A 259 3.36 -0.95 -33.37
CA THR A 259 3.55 -0.64 -31.94
C THR A 259 4.98 -0.22 -31.63
N VAL A 260 5.98 -0.79 -32.31
CA VAL A 260 7.40 -0.41 -32.18
C VAL A 260 7.67 1.02 -32.65
N VAL A 261 6.88 1.50 -33.63
CA VAL A 261 7.09 2.80 -34.27
C VAL A 261 6.60 3.97 -33.40
N PHE A 262 5.48 3.79 -32.69
CA PHE A 262 4.96 4.81 -31.74
C PHE A 262 5.67 4.80 -30.38
N GLN A 263 6.49 3.78 -30.10
CA GLN A 263 7.27 3.70 -28.86
C GLN A 263 8.54 4.56 -28.91
N LYS A 264 9.00 5.01 -30.10
CA LYS A 264 10.26 5.77 -30.27
C LYS A 264 10.16 6.99 -31.20
N GLY A 265 8.93 7.44 -31.48
CA GLY A 265 8.64 8.48 -32.48
C GLY A 265 8.19 9.82 -31.88
N ILE A 266 7.51 10.64 -32.69
CA ILE A 266 6.97 11.96 -32.28
C ILE A 266 6.15 11.87 -30.99
N GLY A 267 5.34 10.81 -30.85
CA GLY A 267 4.49 10.62 -29.67
C GLY A 267 5.25 10.49 -28.35
N GLU A 268 6.41 9.83 -28.33
CA GLU A 268 7.23 9.67 -27.12
C GLU A 268 7.85 11.01 -26.73
N LEU A 269 8.45 11.72 -27.68
CA LEU A 269 9.09 13.02 -27.44
C LEU A 269 8.08 14.09 -26.98
N LEU A 270 6.85 14.07 -27.50
CA LEU A 270 5.75 14.91 -27.03
C LEU A 270 5.31 14.55 -25.60
N THR A 271 5.33 13.26 -25.26
CA THR A 271 5.01 12.77 -23.91
C THR A 271 6.08 13.20 -22.91
N GLU A 272 7.36 13.07 -23.28
CA GLU A 272 8.51 13.55 -22.50
C GLU A 272 8.40 15.05 -22.25
N ASN A 273 8.20 15.85 -23.30
CA ASN A 273 8.00 17.29 -23.20
C ASN A 273 6.83 17.66 -22.27
N SER A 274 5.69 16.98 -22.42
CA SER A 274 4.51 17.22 -21.57
C SER A 274 4.78 16.89 -20.09
N GLY A 275 5.64 15.90 -19.82
CA GLY A 275 6.09 15.56 -18.47
C GLY A 275 6.84 16.71 -17.79
N TYR A 276 7.77 17.35 -18.51
CA TYR A 276 8.52 18.50 -17.99
C TYR A 276 7.62 19.70 -17.67
N TYR A 277 6.70 20.05 -18.58
CA TYR A 277 5.74 21.15 -18.33
C TYR A 277 4.81 20.83 -17.16
N ARG A 278 4.34 19.58 -17.02
CA ARG A 278 3.52 19.15 -15.87
C ARG A 278 4.28 19.29 -14.54
N GLY A 279 5.58 19.01 -14.54
CA GLY A 279 6.45 19.21 -13.38
C GLY A 279 6.48 20.68 -12.94
N LEU A 280 6.62 21.60 -13.90
CA LEU A 280 6.59 23.05 -13.64
C LEU A 280 5.21 23.54 -13.20
N ASP A 281 4.14 23.08 -13.84
CA ASP A 281 2.77 23.42 -13.44
C ASP A 281 2.46 22.95 -12.03
N THR A 282 2.96 21.78 -11.62
CA THR A 282 2.78 21.28 -10.25
C THR A 282 3.38 22.24 -9.21
N ILE A 283 4.53 22.87 -9.52
CA ILE A 283 5.18 23.86 -8.66
C ILE A 283 4.37 25.16 -8.65
N LEU A 284 4.00 25.66 -9.82
CA LEU A 284 3.28 26.92 -9.99
C LEU A 284 1.85 26.87 -9.41
N SER A 285 1.11 25.80 -9.66
CA SER A 285 -0.24 25.56 -9.15
C SER A 285 -0.28 25.33 -7.64
N ALA A 286 0.83 24.90 -7.03
CA ALA A 286 0.94 24.81 -5.57
C ALA A 286 1.19 26.19 -4.91
N LEU A 287 1.72 27.15 -5.67
CA LEU A 287 2.02 28.51 -5.20
C LEU A 287 0.90 29.50 -5.48
N GLY A 288 0.22 29.36 -6.62
CA GLY A 288 -0.80 30.30 -7.07
C GLY A 288 -1.68 29.71 -8.16
N LYS A 289 -2.43 30.59 -8.84
CA LYS A 289 -3.36 30.18 -9.91
C LYS A 289 -2.59 30.08 -11.22
N SER A 290 -2.29 28.86 -11.64
CA SER A 290 -1.51 28.56 -12.86
C SER A 290 -2.29 27.68 -13.82
N GLU A 291 -2.07 27.88 -15.11
CA GLU A 291 -2.46 27.01 -16.21
C GLU A 291 -1.25 26.83 -17.13
N PHE A 292 -0.23 26.07 -16.68
CA PHE A 292 1.06 25.94 -17.36
C PHE A 292 1.19 24.61 -18.11
N MET A 293 0.56 24.50 -19.27
CA MET A 293 0.68 23.33 -20.13
C MET A 293 1.07 23.72 -21.56
N PRO A 294 1.71 22.83 -22.34
CA PRO A 294 2.08 23.13 -23.72
C PRO A 294 0.87 23.50 -24.59
N GLY A 295 -0.31 22.98 -24.28
CA GLY A 295 -1.56 23.38 -24.93
C GLY A 295 -1.61 23.14 -26.44
N PHE A 296 -0.83 22.18 -26.94
CA PHE A 296 -0.81 21.80 -28.36
C PHE A 296 -2.17 21.24 -28.73
N LYS A 297 -2.82 21.73 -29.80
CA LYS A 297 -4.20 21.33 -30.14
C LYS A 297 -4.29 20.63 -31.49
N VAL A 298 -5.21 19.67 -31.58
CA VAL A 298 -5.54 18.92 -32.79
C VAL A 298 -7.05 18.75 -32.92
N LYS A 299 -7.53 18.47 -34.13
CA LYS A 299 -8.91 18.10 -34.42
C LYS A 299 -8.99 16.57 -34.51
N ALA A 300 -9.79 15.98 -33.62
CA ALA A 300 -10.13 14.56 -33.67
C ALA A 300 -11.54 14.37 -34.24
N ALA A 301 -11.77 13.25 -34.93
CA ALA A 301 -13.11 12.84 -35.36
C ALA A 301 -13.99 12.60 -34.13
N HIS A 302 -15.20 13.14 -34.12
CA HIS A 302 -16.10 13.14 -32.97
C HIS A 302 -17.36 12.32 -33.26
N PHE A 303 -17.66 11.40 -32.35
CA PHE A 303 -18.77 10.45 -32.32
C PHE A 303 -19.48 10.59 -30.96
N PRO A 304 -20.34 11.62 -30.79
CA PRO A 304 -20.98 11.86 -29.51
C PRO A 304 -21.89 10.69 -29.15
N LEU A 305 -21.81 10.26 -27.89
CA LEU A 305 -22.77 9.33 -27.31
C LEU A 305 -24.04 10.10 -26.92
N ASP A 306 -25.19 9.47 -27.09
CA ASP A 306 -26.46 10.01 -26.62
C ASP A 306 -26.56 9.96 -25.08
N SER A 307 -27.63 10.52 -24.52
CA SER A 307 -27.83 10.54 -23.07
C SER A 307 -27.91 9.13 -22.48
N LEU A 308 -28.52 8.19 -23.22
CA LEU A 308 -28.69 6.80 -22.79
C LEU A 308 -27.33 6.08 -22.74
N GLY A 309 -26.52 6.19 -23.79
CA GLY A 309 -25.18 5.59 -23.85
C GLY A 309 -24.25 6.13 -22.76
N ASN A 310 -24.34 7.43 -22.45
CA ASN A 310 -23.58 8.01 -21.33
C ASN A 310 -24.03 7.46 -19.97
N GLU A 311 -25.34 7.32 -19.72
CA GLU A 311 -25.88 6.73 -18.50
C GLU A 311 -25.44 5.27 -18.35
N GLN A 312 -25.53 4.50 -19.44
CA GLN A 312 -25.09 3.11 -19.49
C GLN A 312 -23.58 2.98 -19.22
N LEU A 313 -22.72 3.85 -19.77
CA LEU A 313 -21.28 3.83 -19.48
C LEU A 313 -20.96 4.09 -18.00
N GLN A 314 -21.67 5.03 -17.37
CA GLN A 314 -21.51 5.26 -15.93
C GLN A 314 -21.95 4.06 -15.10
N SER A 315 -23.04 3.40 -15.52
CA SER A 315 -23.50 2.15 -14.92
C SER A 315 -22.48 1.03 -15.09
N ILE A 316 -21.93 0.85 -16.30
CA ILE A 316 -20.85 -0.10 -16.62
C ILE A 316 -19.66 0.14 -15.70
N LYS A 317 -19.15 1.37 -15.59
CA LYS A 317 -18.01 1.71 -14.74
C LYS A 317 -18.25 1.32 -13.28
N THR A 318 -19.43 1.63 -12.75
CA THR A 318 -19.80 1.36 -11.36
C THR A 318 -19.94 -0.15 -11.10
N GLN A 319 -20.66 -0.86 -11.98
CA GLN A 319 -20.88 -2.29 -11.86
C GLN A 319 -19.58 -3.08 -12.07
N TYR A 320 -18.79 -2.73 -13.09
CA TYR A 320 -17.50 -3.33 -13.37
C TYR A 320 -16.59 -3.28 -12.14
N ALA A 321 -16.43 -2.12 -11.51
CA ALA A 321 -15.57 -1.98 -10.33
C ALA A 321 -16.00 -2.91 -9.17
N ARG A 322 -17.31 -3.01 -8.92
CA ARG A 322 -17.87 -3.91 -7.89
C ARG A 322 -17.60 -5.37 -8.24
N VAL A 323 -17.95 -5.79 -9.47
CA VAL A 323 -17.86 -7.18 -9.91
C VAL A 323 -16.40 -7.65 -10.01
N ARG A 324 -15.50 -6.78 -10.51
CA ARG A 324 -14.06 -7.03 -10.54
C ARG A 324 -13.51 -7.29 -9.16
N LYS A 325 -13.86 -6.45 -8.18
CA LYS A 325 -13.44 -6.61 -6.78
C LYS A 325 -13.92 -7.95 -6.19
N THR A 326 -15.19 -8.31 -6.38
CA THR A 326 -15.74 -9.58 -5.89
C THR A 326 -15.06 -10.78 -6.56
N SER A 327 -14.90 -10.72 -7.89
CA SER A 327 -14.24 -11.78 -8.66
C SER A 327 -12.81 -12.01 -8.18
N GLN A 328 -12.02 -10.94 -8.06
CA GLN A 328 -10.64 -11.00 -7.60
C GLN A 328 -10.55 -11.54 -6.16
N SER A 329 -11.41 -11.05 -5.26
CA SER A 329 -11.48 -11.54 -3.88
C SER A 329 -11.78 -13.03 -3.78
N LEU A 330 -12.54 -13.61 -4.72
CA LEU A 330 -12.79 -15.05 -4.77
C LEU A 330 -11.59 -15.79 -5.37
N LEU A 331 -11.06 -15.34 -6.51
CA LEU A 331 -9.95 -15.99 -7.20
C LEU A 331 -8.66 -16.04 -6.36
N GLU A 332 -8.42 -15.01 -5.54
CA GLU A 332 -7.28 -14.88 -4.63
C GLU A 332 -7.55 -15.46 -3.24
N ASN A 333 -8.76 -15.93 -2.94
CA ASN A 333 -9.08 -16.50 -1.63
C ASN A 333 -8.29 -17.79 -1.37
N THR A 334 -7.48 -17.80 -0.31
CA THR A 334 -6.60 -18.93 0.03
C THR A 334 -7.39 -20.19 0.40
N GLN A 335 -8.46 -20.06 1.19
CA GLN A 335 -9.32 -21.18 1.57
C GLN A 335 -10.04 -21.78 0.36
N LEU A 336 -10.54 -20.95 -0.57
CA LEU A 336 -11.15 -21.44 -1.80
C LEU A 336 -10.14 -22.18 -2.67
N ASN A 337 -8.90 -21.68 -2.74
CA ASN A 337 -7.81 -22.32 -3.47
C ASN A 337 -7.40 -23.69 -2.89
N ILE A 338 -7.65 -23.92 -1.60
CA ILE A 338 -7.52 -25.23 -0.97
C ILE A 338 -8.75 -26.08 -1.28
N LEU A 339 -9.95 -25.56 -1.01
CA LEU A 339 -11.24 -26.26 -1.19
C LEU A 339 -11.42 -26.79 -2.62
N ARG A 340 -11.04 -26.01 -3.64
CA ARG A 340 -11.18 -26.42 -5.05
C ARG A 340 -10.30 -27.62 -5.43
N ARG A 341 -9.30 -27.99 -4.60
CA ARG A 341 -8.49 -29.19 -4.86
C ARG A 341 -9.18 -30.47 -4.43
N SER A 342 -10.19 -30.38 -3.56
CA SER A 342 -10.92 -31.51 -2.99
C SER A 342 -12.40 -31.52 -3.36
N ASP A 343 -13.00 -30.38 -3.70
CA ASP A 343 -14.41 -30.25 -4.08
C ASP A 343 -14.54 -29.91 -5.59
N ARG A 344 -15.14 -30.83 -6.35
CA ARG A 344 -15.34 -30.71 -7.80
C ARG A 344 -16.24 -29.54 -8.20
N GLU A 345 -17.26 -29.25 -7.40
CA GLU A 345 -18.18 -28.14 -7.66
C GLU A 345 -17.48 -26.80 -7.41
N ALA A 346 -16.68 -26.70 -6.35
CA ALA A 346 -15.87 -25.51 -6.07
C ALA A 346 -14.84 -25.26 -7.18
N GLN A 347 -14.19 -26.30 -7.71
CA GLN A 347 -13.28 -26.19 -8.86
C GLN A 347 -14.00 -25.72 -10.13
N PHE A 348 -15.17 -26.27 -10.43
CA PHE A 348 -15.98 -25.84 -11.56
C PHE A 348 -16.38 -24.37 -11.44
N LEU A 349 -16.93 -23.96 -10.28
CA LEU A 349 -17.34 -22.58 -10.02
C LEU A 349 -16.16 -21.60 -10.07
N TYR A 350 -15.00 -22.00 -9.55
CA TYR A 350 -13.76 -21.24 -9.67
C TYR A 350 -13.36 -21.03 -11.14
N ALA A 351 -13.40 -22.09 -11.95
CA ALA A 351 -13.10 -21.99 -13.38
C ALA A 351 -14.07 -21.05 -14.11
N VAL A 352 -15.36 -21.06 -13.75
CA VAL A 352 -16.35 -20.12 -14.29
C VAL A 352 -16.02 -18.67 -13.92
N ILE A 353 -15.68 -18.38 -12.66
CA ILE A 353 -15.26 -17.02 -12.24
C ILE A 353 -14.02 -16.57 -13.03
N SER A 354 -13.05 -17.47 -13.22
CA SER A 354 -11.86 -17.19 -14.01
C SER A 354 -12.23 -16.86 -15.45
N LYS A 355 -13.18 -17.60 -16.04
CA LYS A 355 -13.61 -17.39 -17.42
C LYS A 355 -14.40 -16.09 -17.61
N ILE A 356 -15.28 -15.76 -16.67
CA ILE A 356 -15.96 -14.44 -16.64
C ILE A 356 -14.93 -13.33 -16.52
N SER A 357 -13.91 -13.49 -15.68
CA SER A 357 -12.86 -12.48 -15.52
C SER A 357 -12.07 -12.27 -16.81
N GLU A 358 -11.73 -13.36 -17.50
CA GLU A 358 -10.98 -13.33 -18.76
C GLU A 358 -11.78 -12.73 -19.92
N ASP A 359 -13.00 -13.23 -20.16
CA ASP A 359 -13.74 -12.93 -21.38
C ASP A 359 -14.66 -11.69 -21.24
N PHE A 360 -15.08 -11.34 -20.02
CA PHE A 360 -16.05 -10.26 -19.76
C PHE A 360 -15.36 -9.07 -19.13
N LEU A 361 -14.69 -9.29 -17.97
CA LEU A 361 -14.18 -8.19 -17.15
C LEU A 361 -12.88 -7.60 -17.69
N ASN A 362 -11.90 -8.41 -18.11
CA ASN A 362 -10.64 -7.89 -18.65
C ASN A 362 -10.85 -7.02 -19.91
N PRO A 363 -11.70 -7.40 -20.88
CA PRO A 363 -12.09 -6.49 -21.96
C PRO A 363 -12.79 -5.22 -21.44
N ALA A 364 -13.76 -5.36 -20.55
CA ALA A 364 -14.50 -4.19 -20.04
C ALA A 364 -13.62 -3.20 -19.28
N GLU A 365 -12.51 -3.64 -18.68
CA GLU A 365 -11.48 -2.78 -18.11
C GLU A 365 -10.98 -1.76 -19.13
N LYS A 366 -10.62 -2.21 -20.34
CA LYS A 366 -10.16 -1.32 -21.42
C LYS A 366 -11.23 -0.30 -21.81
N LEU A 367 -12.51 -0.71 -21.86
CA LEU A 367 -13.60 0.21 -22.15
C LEU A 367 -13.74 1.29 -21.06
N VAL A 368 -13.66 0.89 -19.79
CA VAL A 368 -13.69 1.80 -18.65
C VAL A 368 -12.48 2.74 -18.65
N ASP A 369 -11.30 2.25 -19.04
CA ASP A 369 -10.09 3.07 -19.18
C ASP A 369 -10.23 4.11 -20.28
N TYR A 370 -10.77 3.73 -21.44
CA TYR A 370 -11.06 4.67 -22.53
C TYR A 370 -12.07 5.73 -22.11
N HIS A 371 -13.06 5.37 -21.29
CA HIS A 371 -14.01 6.32 -20.70
C HIS A 371 -13.32 7.29 -19.76
N ASN A 372 -12.49 6.78 -18.85
CA ASN A 372 -11.74 7.60 -17.89
C ASN A 372 -10.74 8.55 -18.57
N GLN A 373 -10.14 8.12 -19.68
CA GLN A 373 -9.28 8.95 -20.51
C GLN A 373 -10.06 9.98 -21.35
N GLY A 374 -11.39 9.88 -21.43
CA GLY A 374 -12.23 10.77 -22.21
C GLY A 374 -12.05 10.58 -23.73
N ILE A 375 -11.67 9.39 -24.19
CA ILE A 375 -11.40 9.14 -25.62
C ILE A 375 -12.51 8.40 -26.36
N LEU A 376 -13.51 7.86 -25.65
CA LEU A 376 -14.60 7.08 -26.26
C LEU A 376 -15.37 7.86 -27.32
N GLU A 377 -15.63 9.16 -27.10
CA GLU A 377 -16.32 10.02 -28.07
C GLU A 377 -15.50 10.30 -29.34
N PHE A 378 -14.28 9.76 -29.46
CA PHE A 378 -13.44 9.89 -30.65
C PHE A 378 -13.17 8.56 -31.36
N ILE A 379 -13.72 7.45 -30.85
CA ILE A 379 -13.54 6.12 -31.42
C ILE A 379 -14.86 5.69 -32.09
N PRO A 380 -14.85 5.31 -33.38
CA PRO A 380 -16.02 4.71 -34.02
C PRO A 380 -16.45 3.43 -33.30
N THR A 381 -17.75 3.22 -33.12
CA THR A 381 -18.31 2.06 -32.40
C THR A 381 -17.76 0.74 -32.91
N GLU A 382 -17.65 0.56 -34.23
CA GLU A 382 -17.13 -0.69 -34.82
C GLU A 382 -15.68 -0.96 -34.39
N ARG A 383 -14.85 0.08 -34.38
CA ARG A 383 -13.44 -0.03 -33.95
C ARG A 383 -13.29 -0.22 -32.46
N LEU A 384 -14.19 0.36 -31.66
CA LEU A 384 -14.19 0.18 -30.22
C LEU A 384 -14.33 -1.31 -29.88
N PHE A 385 -15.29 -1.99 -30.49
CA PHE A 385 -15.54 -3.40 -30.23
C PHE A 385 -14.46 -4.33 -30.78
N ASP A 386 -13.92 -4.06 -31.97
CA ASP A 386 -12.80 -4.83 -32.52
C ASP A 386 -11.55 -4.79 -31.60
N ASN A 387 -11.32 -3.65 -30.94
CA ASN A 387 -10.18 -3.47 -30.04
C ASN A 387 -10.41 -4.04 -28.63
N VAL A 388 -11.64 -3.94 -28.12
CA VAL A 388 -11.96 -4.39 -26.75
C VAL A 388 -12.28 -5.88 -26.73
N TRP A 389 -13.11 -6.37 -27.66
CA TRP A 389 -13.52 -7.76 -27.82
C TRP A 389 -13.10 -8.30 -29.20
N SER A 390 -11.81 -8.55 -29.39
CA SER A 390 -11.25 -9.00 -30.68
C SER A 390 -11.80 -10.34 -31.19
N LYS A 391 -12.42 -11.14 -30.31
CA LYS A 391 -13.10 -12.42 -30.64
C LYS A 391 -14.63 -12.29 -30.69
N GLY A 392 -15.15 -11.08 -30.58
CA GLY A 392 -16.57 -10.80 -30.38
C GLY A 392 -16.98 -10.78 -28.91
N ILE A 393 -18.13 -10.18 -28.63
CA ILE A 393 -18.74 -10.18 -27.30
C ILE A 393 -19.06 -11.62 -26.89
N PRO A 394 -18.66 -12.08 -25.69
CA PRO A 394 -18.83 -13.46 -25.29
C PRO A 394 -20.31 -13.82 -25.10
N SER A 395 -20.61 -15.10 -25.30
CA SER A 395 -21.95 -15.65 -25.12
C SER A 395 -22.35 -15.73 -23.64
N LYS A 396 -23.67 -15.78 -23.39
CA LYS A 396 -24.24 -16.08 -22.07
C LYS A 396 -23.87 -17.49 -21.58
N THR A 397 -23.54 -18.37 -22.51
CA THR A 397 -23.14 -19.75 -22.22
C THR A 397 -21.63 -19.79 -22.01
N ILE A 398 -21.20 -20.01 -20.77
CA ILE A 398 -19.79 -20.03 -20.38
C ILE A 398 -19.29 -21.47 -20.41
N LEU A 399 -18.33 -21.76 -21.28
CA LEU A 399 -17.71 -23.07 -21.42
C LEU A 399 -16.41 -23.12 -20.60
N VAL A 400 -16.28 -24.14 -19.75
CA VAL A 400 -15.09 -24.38 -18.92
C VAL A 400 -14.61 -25.82 -19.09
N GLN A 401 -13.29 -26.01 -19.07
CA GLN A 401 -12.69 -27.35 -19.11
C GLN A 401 -12.68 -27.95 -17.71
N GLY A 402 -13.42 -29.04 -17.50
CA GLY A 402 -13.44 -29.82 -16.27
C GLY A 402 -12.67 -31.14 -16.40
N GLU A 403 -12.55 -31.89 -15.30
CA GLU A 403 -11.87 -33.20 -15.28
C GLU A 403 -12.56 -34.25 -16.19
N GLU A 404 -13.87 -34.12 -16.40
CA GLU A 404 -14.69 -35.04 -17.21
C GLU A 404 -14.98 -34.50 -18.62
N GLY A 405 -14.33 -33.41 -19.03
CA GLY A 405 -14.51 -32.74 -20.32
C GLY A 405 -15.10 -31.33 -20.21
N GLU A 406 -15.61 -30.80 -21.32
CA GLU A 406 -16.24 -29.47 -21.34
C GLU A 406 -17.53 -29.45 -20.53
N GLN A 407 -17.61 -28.53 -19.58
CA GLN A 407 -18.79 -28.25 -18.78
C GLN A 407 -19.30 -26.85 -19.09
N THR A 408 -20.63 -26.71 -19.02
CA THR A 408 -21.32 -25.47 -19.39
C THR A 408 -21.95 -24.83 -18.18
N TYR A 409 -21.70 -23.54 -17.99
CA TYR A 409 -22.38 -22.71 -17.00
C TYR A 409 -23.33 -21.71 -17.68
N VAL A 410 -24.53 -21.60 -17.10
CA VAL A 410 -25.51 -20.58 -17.44
C VAL A 410 -25.93 -19.90 -16.14
N GLY A 411 -25.57 -18.63 -16.01
CA GLY A 411 -25.92 -17.79 -14.87
C GLY A 411 -27.41 -17.45 -14.77
N PRO A 412 -27.83 -16.87 -13.64
CA PRO A 412 -29.24 -16.52 -13.38
C PRO A 412 -29.79 -15.57 -14.44
N GLY A 413 -31.06 -15.79 -14.85
CA GLY A 413 -31.76 -14.88 -15.75
C GLY A 413 -31.16 -14.77 -17.15
N ALA A 414 -30.35 -15.73 -17.63
CA ALA A 414 -29.66 -15.61 -18.92
C ALA A 414 -30.58 -15.27 -20.12
N ASN A 415 -31.85 -15.67 -20.09
CA ASN A 415 -32.80 -15.35 -21.17
C ASN A 415 -33.21 -13.87 -21.20
N GLU A 416 -32.95 -13.10 -20.14
CA GLU A 416 -33.32 -11.68 -20.00
C GLU A 416 -32.28 -10.72 -20.63
N PHE A 417 -31.11 -11.23 -21.03
CA PHE A 417 -30.02 -10.43 -21.59
C PHE A 417 -29.90 -10.66 -23.10
N GLU A 418 -29.55 -9.64 -23.88
CA GLU A 418 -29.32 -9.70 -25.33
C GLU A 418 -27.89 -9.26 -25.65
N LEU A 419 -26.98 -10.22 -25.83
CA LEU A 419 -25.54 -9.96 -25.98
C LEU A 419 -25.05 -9.99 -27.45
N SER A 420 -25.96 -10.03 -28.43
CA SER A 420 -25.63 -10.34 -29.82
C SER A 420 -25.13 -9.15 -30.64
N GLU A 421 -25.23 -7.92 -30.14
CA GLU A 421 -24.90 -6.72 -30.88
C GLU A 421 -23.64 -6.04 -30.34
N ASN A 422 -22.81 -5.46 -31.22
CA ASN A 422 -21.66 -4.63 -30.83
C ASN A 422 -22.14 -3.22 -30.45
N THR A 423 -22.84 -3.10 -29.32
CA THR A 423 -23.38 -1.84 -28.79
C THR A 423 -23.06 -1.65 -27.32
N ILE A 424 -23.07 -0.39 -26.84
CA ILE A 424 -22.87 -0.08 -25.41
C ILE A 424 -23.96 -0.75 -24.55
N THR A 425 -25.19 -0.86 -25.06
CA THR A 425 -26.28 -1.59 -24.41
C THR A 425 -25.92 -3.05 -24.17
N SER A 426 -25.37 -3.76 -25.16
CA SER A 426 -24.96 -5.15 -25.00
C SER A 426 -23.85 -5.30 -23.95
N VAL A 427 -22.91 -4.35 -23.87
CA VAL A 427 -21.86 -4.38 -22.83
C VAL A 427 -22.44 -4.10 -21.45
N HIS A 428 -23.39 -3.16 -21.34
CA HIS A 428 -24.08 -2.89 -20.09
C HIS A 428 -24.78 -4.15 -19.57
N GLN A 429 -25.50 -4.85 -20.46
CA GLN A 429 -26.13 -6.13 -20.17
C GLN A 429 -25.10 -7.23 -19.86
N LEU A 430 -23.96 -7.26 -20.55
CA LEU A 430 -22.86 -8.19 -20.31
C LEU A 430 -22.32 -8.08 -18.88
N ILE A 431 -22.05 -6.85 -18.44
CA ILE A 431 -21.53 -6.57 -17.09
C ILE A 431 -22.58 -6.84 -16.02
N GLN A 432 -23.85 -6.53 -16.28
CA GLN A 432 -24.93 -6.90 -15.39
C GLN A 432 -25.08 -8.42 -15.25
N TYR A 433 -24.97 -9.16 -16.35
CA TYR A 433 -25.00 -10.62 -16.35
C TYR A 433 -23.81 -11.23 -15.60
N ALA A 434 -22.60 -10.68 -15.82
CA ALA A 434 -21.41 -11.06 -15.07
C ALA A 434 -21.57 -10.81 -13.56
N ALA A 435 -22.21 -9.69 -13.18
CA ALA A 435 -22.49 -9.36 -11.79
C ALA A 435 -23.37 -10.43 -11.12
N LEU A 436 -24.53 -10.73 -11.73
CA LEU A 436 -25.47 -11.71 -11.20
C LEU A 436 -24.86 -13.11 -11.13
N SER A 437 -24.05 -13.47 -12.12
CA SER A 437 -23.35 -14.76 -12.16
C SER A 437 -22.34 -14.87 -11.03
N ILE A 438 -21.48 -13.86 -10.84
CA ILE A 438 -20.48 -13.85 -9.77
C ILE A 438 -21.13 -13.80 -8.39
N GLU A 439 -22.21 -13.03 -8.20
CA GLU A 439 -22.93 -12.99 -6.92
C GLU A 439 -23.59 -14.34 -6.58
N SER A 440 -24.20 -14.99 -7.57
CA SER A 440 -24.78 -16.33 -7.41
C SER A 440 -23.70 -17.37 -7.06
N ILE A 441 -22.55 -17.31 -7.72
CA ILE A 441 -21.43 -18.20 -7.41
C ILE A 441 -20.85 -17.91 -6.02
N ALA A 442 -20.69 -16.63 -5.66
CA ALA A 442 -20.18 -16.21 -4.36
C ALA A 442 -21.02 -16.80 -3.22
N GLY A 443 -22.35 -16.70 -3.32
CA GLY A 443 -23.25 -17.26 -2.30
C GLY A 443 -23.10 -18.77 -2.12
N LYS A 444 -22.92 -19.52 -3.22
CA LYS A 444 -22.69 -20.98 -3.17
C LYS A 444 -21.33 -21.34 -2.55
N LEU A 445 -20.30 -20.56 -2.87
CA LEU A 445 -18.95 -20.80 -2.35
C LEU A 445 -18.82 -20.40 -0.88
N GLU A 446 -19.46 -19.31 -0.45
CA GLU A 446 -19.44 -18.83 0.93
C GLU A 446 -20.02 -19.88 1.89
N GLU A 447 -21.14 -20.52 1.54
CA GLU A 447 -21.72 -21.60 2.34
C GLU A 447 -20.73 -22.77 2.51
N LYS A 448 -20.05 -23.17 1.43
CA LYS A 448 -19.05 -24.24 1.47
C LYS A 448 -17.81 -23.83 2.27
N LEU A 449 -17.31 -22.60 2.10
CA LEU A 449 -16.14 -22.08 2.82
C LEU A 449 -16.39 -21.99 4.32
N LEU A 450 -17.58 -21.53 4.74
CA LEU A 450 -17.95 -21.49 6.15
C LEU A 450 -17.98 -22.88 6.79
N LYS A 451 -18.45 -23.89 6.04
CA LYS A 451 -18.45 -25.28 6.50
C LYS A 451 -17.04 -25.85 6.63
N GLU A 452 -16.21 -25.65 5.61
CA GLU A 452 -14.82 -26.13 5.59
C GLU A 452 -13.96 -25.44 6.66
N SER A 453 -14.08 -24.12 6.82
CA SER A 453 -13.33 -23.36 7.83
C SER A 453 -13.64 -23.84 9.25
N LYS A 454 -14.93 -24.10 9.56
CA LYS A 454 -15.32 -24.64 10.87
C LYS A 454 -14.77 -26.05 11.09
N GLN A 455 -14.72 -26.87 10.03
CA GLN A 455 -14.15 -28.21 10.13
C GLN A 455 -12.64 -28.16 10.38
N GLN A 456 -11.91 -27.29 9.69
CA GLN A 456 -10.47 -27.12 9.88
C GLN A 456 -10.11 -26.60 11.27
N GLU A 457 -10.90 -25.66 11.82
CA GLU A 457 -10.72 -25.17 13.19
C GLU A 457 -10.87 -26.30 14.21
N LEU A 458 -11.87 -27.18 14.04
CA LEU A 458 -12.05 -28.35 14.90
C LEU A 458 -10.88 -29.33 14.79
N VAL A 459 -10.37 -29.59 13.58
CA VAL A 459 -9.21 -30.47 13.38
C VAL A 459 -7.97 -29.92 14.10
N ALA A 460 -7.70 -28.61 13.99
CA ALA A 460 -6.57 -27.98 14.66
C ALA A 460 -6.68 -28.05 16.19
N LEU A 461 -7.89 -27.89 16.75
CA LEU A 461 -8.15 -28.08 18.18
C LEU A 461 -7.90 -29.53 18.60
N GLU A 462 -8.40 -30.50 17.83
CA GLU A 462 -8.21 -31.93 18.08
C GLU A 462 -6.73 -32.33 18.09
N GLU A 463 -5.94 -31.86 17.12
CA GLU A 463 -4.50 -32.10 17.08
C GLU A 463 -3.80 -31.54 18.33
N LYS A 464 -4.16 -30.33 18.78
CA LYS A 464 -3.58 -29.72 19.97
C LYS A 464 -3.93 -30.49 21.25
N MET A 465 -5.19 -30.90 21.41
CA MET A 465 -5.66 -31.69 22.55
C MET A 465 -4.95 -33.06 22.61
N ILE A 466 -4.83 -33.75 21.48
CA ILE A 466 -4.13 -35.02 21.38
C ILE A 466 -2.64 -34.85 21.71
N ALA A 467 -2.00 -33.80 21.19
CA ALA A 467 -0.59 -33.52 21.47
C ALA A 467 -0.33 -33.29 22.96
N GLN A 468 -1.18 -32.50 23.64
CA GLN A 468 -1.04 -32.24 25.08
C GLN A 468 -1.28 -33.50 25.93
N SER A 469 -2.33 -34.28 25.64
CA SER A 469 -2.58 -35.53 26.36
C SER A 469 -1.45 -36.55 26.16
N ASN A 470 -0.92 -36.67 24.94
CA ASN A 470 0.22 -37.52 24.66
C ASN A 470 1.47 -37.08 25.45
N HIS A 471 1.69 -35.77 25.62
CA HIS A 471 2.82 -35.27 26.40
C HIS A 471 2.69 -35.64 27.89
N ILE A 472 1.51 -35.51 28.48
CA ILE A 472 1.23 -35.97 29.85
C ILE A 472 1.59 -37.46 30.00
N GLY A 473 1.14 -38.29 29.07
CA GLY A 473 1.44 -39.73 29.05
C GLY A 473 2.94 -40.03 28.91
N GLN A 474 3.65 -39.28 28.05
CA GLN A 474 5.11 -39.42 27.88
C GLN A 474 5.88 -39.07 29.14
N VAL A 475 5.51 -37.98 29.84
CA VAL A 475 6.13 -37.61 31.11
C VAL A 475 5.94 -38.73 32.13
N LEU A 476 4.70 -39.23 32.29
CA LEU A 476 4.38 -40.35 33.19
C LEU A 476 5.22 -41.60 32.90
N ASP A 477 5.34 -41.99 31.64
CA ASP A 477 6.11 -43.18 31.24
C ASP A 477 7.61 -43.01 31.50
N SER A 478 8.14 -41.80 31.36
CA SER A 478 9.57 -41.52 31.58
C SER A 478 10.00 -41.61 33.05
N VAL A 479 9.10 -41.32 34.00
CA VAL A 479 9.43 -41.24 35.45
C VAL A 479 8.98 -42.46 36.26
N LYS A 480 8.24 -43.40 35.66
CA LYS A 480 7.62 -44.57 36.33
C LYS A 480 8.54 -45.39 37.25
N LEU A 481 9.83 -45.50 36.94
CA LEU A 481 10.78 -46.34 37.68
C LEU A 481 11.39 -45.64 38.91
N GLY A 482 11.35 -44.31 38.99
CA GLY A 482 11.97 -43.51 40.06
C GLY A 482 11.01 -42.99 41.14
N LEU A 483 9.70 -43.18 40.96
CA LEU A 483 8.66 -42.58 41.80
C LEU A 483 8.11 -43.53 42.88
N SER A 484 7.76 -42.95 44.03
CA SER A 484 7.01 -43.63 45.09
C SER A 484 5.61 -44.04 44.60
N LYS A 485 4.98 -44.97 45.35
CA LYS A 485 3.62 -45.44 45.03
C LYS A 485 2.61 -44.27 45.01
N ARG A 486 2.72 -43.32 45.93
CA ARG A 486 1.80 -42.17 46.03
C ARG A 486 1.96 -41.19 44.87
N GLU A 487 3.19 -40.94 44.43
CA GLU A 487 3.45 -40.07 43.27
C GLU A 487 2.93 -40.70 41.98
N ARG A 488 3.07 -42.03 41.83
CA ARG A 488 2.50 -42.76 40.68
C ARG A 488 0.98 -42.72 40.64
N GLU A 489 0.31 -43.01 41.76
CA GLU A 489 -1.15 -42.86 41.88
C GLU A 489 -1.59 -41.41 41.59
N ALA A 490 -0.79 -40.45 42.08
CA ALA A 490 -0.73 -39.04 41.72
C ALA A 490 -0.97 -38.76 40.23
N LEU A 491 0.02 -39.19 39.45
CA LEU A 491 0.09 -38.97 38.01
C LEU A 491 -0.96 -39.78 37.23
N GLU A 492 -1.30 -40.99 37.69
CA GLU A 492 -2.37 -41.79 37.09
C GLU A 492 -3.73 -41.06 37.18
N SER A 493 -4.04 -40.40 38.30
CA SER A 493 -5.25 -39.57 38.40
C SER A 493 -5.25 -38.38 37.44
N ILE A 494 -4.09 -37.75 37.19
CA ILE A 494 -3.97 -36.67 36.19
C ILE A 494 -4.25 -37.21 34.77
N GLN A 495 -3.65 -38.35 34.41
CA GLN A 495 -3.88 -38.99 33.11
C GLN A 495 -5.35 -39.37 32.93
N ASN A 496 -5.98 -39.97 33.95
CA ASN A 496 -7.39 -40.36 33.89
C ASN A 496 -8.33 -39.16 33.68
N LEU A 497 -8.03 -38.01 34.29
CA LEU A 497 -8.81 -36.80 34.06
C LEU A 497 -8.59 -36.27 32.63
N ALA A 498 -7.36 -36.27 32.13
CA ALA A 498 -7.05 -35.89 30.75
C ALA A 498 -7.81 -36.77 29.74
N ASP A 499 -7.80 -38.09 29.93
CA ASP A 499 -8.50 -39.05 29.07
C ASP A 499 -10.02 -38.87 29.12
N ALA A 500 -10.59 -38.64 30.32
CA ALA A 500 -12.02 -38.39 30.49
C ALA A 500 -12.49 -37.10 29.79
N LEU A 501 -11.65 -36.05 29.76
CA LEU A 501 -11.94 -34.81 29.04
C LEU A 501 -11.97 -35.04 27.52
N LEU A 502 -11.02 -35.83 26.99
CA LEU A 502 -10.98 -36.19 25.58
C LEU A 502 -12.17 -37.07 25.17
N GLU A 503 -12.56 -38.05 26.01
CA GLU A 503 -13.72 -38.91 25.76
C GLU A 503 -15.02 -38.10 25.74
N LYS A 504 -15.16 -37.16 26.69
CA LYS A 504 -16.30 -36.24 26.72
C LYS A 504 -16.34 -35.34 25.48
N TYR A 505 -15.19 -34.85 25.02
CA TYR A 505 -15.11 -34.05 23.78
C TYR A 505 -15.49 -34.89 22.54
N ALA A 506 -15.02 -36.13 22.46
CA ALA A 506 -15.26 -37.02 21.33
C ALA A 506 -16.74 -37.41 21.16
N THR A 507 -17.49 -37.45 22.26
CA THR A 507 -18.91 -37.85 22.28
C THR A 507 -19.90 -36.68 22.14
N MET A 508 -19.41 -35.44 21.99
CA MET A 508 -20.27 -34.27 21.77
C MET A 508 -20.75 -34.14 20.32
N ASP A 509 -22.07 -33.98 20.17
CA ASP A 509 -22.71 -33.66 18.89
C ASP A 509 -22.86 -32.13 18.70
N GLY A 510 -22.57 -31.64 17.50
CA GLY A 510 -22.77 -30.24 17.10
C GLY A 510 -21.50 -29.38 17.16
N THR A 511 -21.20 -28.69 16.05
CA THR A 511 -19.92 -27.98 15.83
C THR A 511 -19.71 -26.74 16.70
N GLY A 512 -20.80 -26.02 17.07
CA GLY A 512 -20.71 -24.81 17.90
C GLY A 512 -20.24 -25.10 19.33
N ASN A 513 -21.00 -25.92 20.06
CA ASN A 513 -20.68 -26.28 21.45
C ASN A 513 -19.37 -27.06 21.58
N LYS A 514 -18.99 -27.81 20.53
CA LYS A 514 -17.75 -28.58 20.50
C LYS A 514 -16.51 -27.68 20.46
N THR A 515 -16.56 -26.53 19.78
CA THR A 515 -15.44 -25.58 19.70
C THR A 515 -15.15 -24.95 21.07
N ASP A 516 -16.17 -24.40 21.73
CA ASP A 516 -16.02 -23.75 23.04
C ASP A 516 -15.55 -24.75 24.11
N PHE A 517 -16.10 -25.96 24.10
CA PHE A 517 -15.65 -27.02 25.01
C PHE A 517 -14.21 -27.46 24.71
N GLY A 518 -13.82 -27.58 23.44
CA GLY A 518 -12.44 -27.90 23.04
C GLY A 518 -11.41 -26.90 23.57
N LEU A 519 -11.72 -25.59 23.54
CA LEU A 519 -10.85 -24.56 24.12
C LEU A 519 -10.70 -24.71 25.65
N GLN A 520 -11.78 -25.03 26.36
CA GLN A 520 -11.72 -25.30 27.81
C GLN A 520 -10.89 -26.55 28.12
N VAL A 521 -11.01 -27.59 27.31
CA VAL A 521 -10.21 -28.81 27.45
C VAL A 521 -8.73 -28.53 27.24
N ILE A 522 -8.36 -27.74 26.23
CA ILE A 522 -6.96 -27.34 25.98
C ILE A 522 -6.35 -26.61 27.18
N ASP A 523 -7.06 -25.63 27.74
CA ASP A 523 -6.59 -24.90 28.91
C ASP A 523 -6.39 -25.84 30.11
N CYS A 524 -7.36 -26.72 30.37
CA CYS A 524 -7.26 -27.70 31.44
C CYS A 524 -6.10 -28.69 31.23
N LEU A 525 -5.91 -29.21 30.01
CA LEU A 525 -4.80 -30.10 29.67
C LEU A 525 -3.43 -29.42 29.86
N GLU A 526 -3.31 -28.13 29.56
CA GLU A 526 -2.09 -27.36 29.82
C GLU A 526 -1.79 -27.24 31.32
N GLN A 527 -2.83 -27.02 32.15
CA GLN A 527 -2.63 -27.01 33.60
C GLN A 527 -2.28 -28.39 34.16
N LEU A 528 -2.91 -29.45 33.64
CA LEU A 528 -2.63 -30.84 34.00
C LEU A 528 -1.21 -31.25 33.63
N ASP A 529 -0.72 -30.81 32.47
CA ASP A 529 0.67 -31.02 32.06
C ASP A 529 1.65 -30.33 33.03
N GLY A 530 1.38 -29.07 33.36
CA GLY A 530 2.19 -28.35 34.34
C GLY A 530 2.17 -28.97 35.74
N LEU A 531 1.04 -29.56 36.16
CA LEU A 531 0.94 -30.30 37.42
C LEU A 531 1.71 -31.63 37.34
N THR A 532 1.62 -32.33 36.20
CA THR A 532 2.34 -33.58 35.92
C THR A 532 3.84 -33.39 36.07
N ILE A 533 4.40 -32.32 35.48
CA ILE A 533 5.81 -31.94 35.63
C ILE A 533 6.14 -31.65 37.09
N ALA A 534 5.30 -30.89 37.80
CA ALA A 534 5.54 -30.53 39.20
C ALA A 534 5.58 -31.74 40.14
N VAL A 535 4.71 -32.73 39.91
CA VAL A 535 4.70 -34.01 40.65
C VAL A 535 5.91 -34.87 40.27
N ALA A 536 6.24 -34.96 38.98
CA ALA A 536 7.40 -35.71 38.48
C ALA A 536 8.74 -35.18 39.05
N GLU A 537 8.84 -33.89 39.34
CA GLU A 537 10.03 -33.26 39.93
C GLU A 537 10.17 -33.44 41.45
N LEU A 538 9.15 -33.94 42.16
CA LEU A 538 9.16 -34.07 43.63
C LEU A 538 10.39 -34.79 44.18
N PRO A 539 10.87 -35.92 43.60
CA PRO A 539 12.09 -36.57 44.08
C PRO A 539 13.33 -35.68 43.98
N ASN A 540 13.49 -34.94 42.88
CA ASN A 540 14.61 -34.04 42.65
C ASN A 540 14.53 -32.83 43.59
N ARG A 541 13.34 -32.28 43.77
CA ARG A 541 13.07 -31.18 44.71
C ARG A 541 13.41 -31.59 46.13
N TRP A 542 13.01 -32.81 46.53
CA TRP A 542 13.35 -33.36 47.83
C TRP A 542 14.85 -33.57 48.01
N ALA A 543 15.54 -34.13 47.01
CA ALA A 543 17.00 -34.30 47.05
C ALA A 543 17.73 -32.95 47.26
N ASN A 544 17.30 -31.90 46.55
CA ASN A 544 17.85 -30.56 46.72
C ASN A 544 17.58 -29.97 48.12
N ILE A 545 16.35 -30.13 48.65
CA ILE A 545 16.05 -29.72 50.04
C ILE A 545 16.97 -30.47 51.02
N GLN A 546 17.14 -31.79 50.85
CA GLN A 546 18.00 -32.58 51.74
C GLN A 546 19.47 -32.14 51.70
N GLU A 547 19.98 -31.73 50.54
CA GLU A 547 21.33 -31.19 50.40
C GLU A 547 21.44 -29.84 51.12
N LYS A 548 20.49 -28.94 50.91
CA LYS A 548 20.50 -27.59 51.51
C LYS A 548 20.31 -27.59 53.02
N TYR A 549 19.57 -28.55 53.56
CA TYR A 549 19.26 -28.66 54.98
C TYR A 549 20.30 -29.45 55.79
N GLN A 550 21.50 -29.65 55.26
CA GLN A 550 22.64 -30.19 56.01
C GLN A 550 23.55 -29.06 56.50
N ASP A 551 23.99 -29.14 57.76
CA ASP A 551 25.09 -28.34 58.30
C ASP A 551 26.21 -29.26 58.78
N ASP A 552 27.45 -28.81 58.58
CA ASP A 552 28.64 -29.49 59.07
C ASP A 552 28.83 -29.22 60.56
N VAL A 553 28.56 -30.25 61.37
CA VAL A 553 28.68 -30.19 62.83
C VAL A 553 29.89 -31.00 63.26
N TRP A 554 30.73 -30.41 64.11
CA TRP A 554 31.82 -31.14 64.74
C TRP A 554 31.26 -32.20 65.69
N ASN A 555 31.52 -33.48 65.39
CA ASN A 555 31.16 -34.58 66.29
C ASN A 555 32.25 -34.78 67.35
N PRO A 556 32.00 -34.44 68.63
CA PRO A 556 33.00 -34.55 69.69
C PRO A 556 33.34 -35.99 70.06
N PHE A 557 32.52 -36.97 69.66
CA PHE A 557 32.75 -38.40 69.95
C PHE A 557 33.58 -39.09 68.87
N MET A 558 33.49 -38.63 67.61
CA MET A 558 34.26 -39.19 66.50
C MET A 558 35.46 -38.31 66.10
N ALA A 559 35.56 -37.10 66.65
CA ALA A 559 36.58 -36.10 66.31
C ALA A 559 36.64 -35.83 64.79
N THR A 560 35.48 -35.81 64.13
CA THR A 560 35.31 -35.53 62.70
C THR A 560 34.14 -34.59 62.48
N VAL A 561 34.20 -33.81 61.41
CA VAL A 561 33.05 -33.04 60.92
C VAL A 561 32.06 -34.03 60.29
N MET A 562 30.81 -34.00 60.76
CA MET A 562 29.72 -34.80 60.22
C MET A 562 28.57 -33.88 59.81
N SER A 563 27.95 -34.16 58.68
CA SER A 563 26.80 -33.40 58.22
C SER A 563 25.55 -33.85 59.00
N GLU A 564 24.89 -32.92 59.69
CA GLU A 564 23.63 -33.15 60.40
C GLU A 564 22.50 -32.36 59.73
N GLU A 565 21.33 -32.98 59.64
CA GLU A 565 20.12 -32.29 59.17
C GLU A 565 19.69 -31.20 60.18
N VAL A 566 19.62 -29.96 59.72
CA VAL A 566 19.12 -28.83 60.51
C VAL A 566 17.63 -28.60 60.26
N LYS A 567 16.93 -27.97 61.21
CA LYS A 567 15.50 -27.67 61.11
C LYS A 567 14.63 -28.90 60.80
N LYS A 568 14.99 -30.06 61.36
CA LYS A 568 14.34 -31.38 61.14
C LYS A 568 12.81 -31.37 61.25
N ARG A 569 12.23 -30.45 62.02
CA ARG A 569 10.77 -30.33 62.15
C ARG A 569 10.12 -29.76 60.89
N ILE A 570 10.75 -28.79 60.25
CA ILE A 570 10.26 -28.18 59.02
C ILE A 570 10.37 -29.18 57.86
N SER A 571 11.53 -29.82 57.70
CA SER A 571 11.73 -30.85 56.68
C SER A 571 10.80 -32.06 56.87
N ASN A 572 10.56 -32.51 58.11
CA ASN A 572 9.57 -33.56 58.39
C ASN A 572 8.13 -33.11 58.13
N SER A 573 7.72 -31.90 58.52
CA SER A 573 6.37 -31.39 58.22
C SER A 573 6.11 -31.31 56.71
N TYR A 574 7.12 -30.92 55.93
CA TYR A 574 7.05 -30.91 54.47
C TYR A 574 6.91 -32.34 53.89
N ARG A 575 7.86 -33.23 54.21
CA ARG A 575 7.94 -34.57 53.62
C ARG A 575 6.84 -35.52 54.10
N SER A 576 6.52 -35.48 55.39
CA SER A 576 5.66 -36.49 56.03
C SER A 576 4.20 -36.05 56.16
N VAL A 577 3.90 -34.75 56.00
CA VAL A 577 2.53 -34.24 56.12
C VAL A 577 2.09 -33.53 54.83
N LEU A 578 2.78 -32.45 54.45
CA LEU A 578 2.32 -31.57 53.35
C LEU A 578 2.34 -32.25 51.97
N VAL A 579 3.47 -32.85 51.56
CA VAL A 579 3.57 -33.54 50.26
C VAL A 579 2.58 -34.71 50.15
N PRO A 580 2.46 -35.60 51.16
CA PRO A 580 1.43 -36.63 51.18
C PRO A 580 0.00 -36.12 51.05
N TYR A 581 -0.34 -35.01 51.73
CA TYR A 581 -1.66 -34.38 51.63
C TYR A 581 -1.93 -33.90 50.20
N LEU A 582 -0.99 -33.18 49.59
CA LEU A 582 -1.14 -32.68 48.21
C LEU A 582 -1.28 -33.80 47.19
N LEU A 583 -0.51 -34.89 47.35
CA LEU A 583 -0.63 -36.07 46.47
C LEU A 583 -1.98 -36.76 46.64
N GLU A 584 -2.53 -36.83 47.85
CA GLU A 584 -3.87 -37.42 48.06
C GLU A 584 -4.98 -36.52 47.50
N GLU A 585 -4.82 -35.20 47.58
CA GLU A 585 -5.76 -34.23 46.99
C GLU A 585 -5.77 -34.38 45.45
N ILE A 586 -4.59 -34.47 44.82
CA ILE A 586 -4.47 -34.75 43.38
C ILE A 586 -5.09 -36.12 43.01
N LYS A 587 -4.96 -37.11 43.89
CA LYS A 587 -5.52 -38.43 43.64
C LYS A 587 -7.05 -38.44 43.72
N SER A 588 -7.65 -37.73 44.68
CA SER A 588 -9.04 -37.93 45.10
C SER A 588 -9.99 -36.82 44.68
N SER A 589 -9.52 -35.59 44.46
CA SER A 589 -10.37 -34.43 44.20
C SER A 589 -9.94 -33.58 42.99
N LEU A 590 -9.03 -34.07 42.14
CA LEU A 590 -8.53 -33.34 40.99
C LEU A 590 -9.62 -32.99 39.96
N SER A 591 -9.67 -31.72 39.57
CA SER A 591 -10.55 -31.16 38.55
C SER A 591 -9.86 -30.02 37.80
N CYS A 592 -10.46 -29.58 36.69
CA CYS A 592 -9.97 -28.42 35.95
C CYS A 592 -10.02 -27.12 36.77
N ASP A 593 -10.87 -27.04 37.80
CA ASP A 593 -11.01 -25.82 38.62
C ASP A 593 -9.92 -25.71 39.70
N ASN A 594 -9.37 -26.84 40.16
CA ASN A 594 -8.40 -26.86 41.26
C ASN A 594 -6.96 -27.21 40.84
N VAL A 595 -6.74 -27.72 39.62
CA VAL A 595 -5.42 -28.11 39.10
C VAL A 595 -4.39 -26.97 39.22
N THR A 596 -4.77 -25.75 38.86
CA THR A 596 -3.89 -24.57 38.94
C THR A 596 -3.50 -24.26 40.38
N LYS A 597 -4.44 -24.40 41.32
CA LYS A 597 -4.23 -24.17 42.75
C LYS A 597 -3.28 -25.23 43.33
N LEU A 598 -3.48 -26.50 42.99
CA LEU A 598 -2.63 -27.62 43.44
C LEU A 598 -1.19 -27.49 42.92
N LYS A 599 -1.03 -27.14 41.63
CA LYS A 599 0.29 -26.86 41.03
C LYS A 599 0.99 -25.70 41.73
N ALA A 600 0.27 -24.60 41.97
CA ALA A 600 0.82 -23.44 42.67
C ALA A 600 1.23 -23.77 44.11
N LEU A 601 0.45 -24.59 44.82
CA LEU A 601 0.74 -25.00 46.19
C LEU A 601 1.96 -25.94 46.27
N LEU A 602 2.11 -26.87 45.32
CA LEU A 602 3.32 -27.69 45.18
C LEU A 602 4.57 -26.86 44.91
N ASN A 603 4.49 -25.88 44.00
CA ASN A 603 5.63 -25.04 43.66
C ASN A 603 6.00 -24.06 44.79
N SER A 604 5.01 -23.41 45.40
CA SER A 604 5.23 -22.47 46.50
C SER A 604 5.72 -23.16 47.76
N SER A 605 5.23 -24.37 48.08
CA SER A 605 5.74 -25.16 49.21
C SER A 605 7.23 -25.49 49.05
N TYR A 606 7.67 -25.86 47.85
CA TYR A 606 9.08 -26.08 47.55
C TYR A 606 9.93 -24.80 47.70
N GLN A 607 9.50 -23.68 47.11
CA GLN A 607 10.22 -22.41 47.25
C GLN A 607 10.31 -21.95 48.70
N ARG A 608 9.21 -22.08 49.45
CA ARG A 608 9.17 -21.71 50.86
C ARG A 608 10.12 -22.56 51.70
N MET A 609 10.31 -23.84 51.36
CA MET A 609 11.34 -24.67 51.99
C MET A 609 12.74 -24.10 51.77
N LEU A 610 13.06 -23.57 50.58
CA LEU A 610 14.37 -22.95 50.33
C LEU A 610 14.54 -21.65 51.13
N GLU A 611 13.51 -20.81 51.21
CA GLU A 611 13.55 -19.55 51.98
C GLU A 611 13.73 -19.80 53.49
N MET A 612 12.93 -20.71 54.05
CA MET A 612 12.95 -21.04 55.47
C MET A 612 14.30 -21.60 55.93
N ARG A 613 15.19 -22.01 55.02
CA ARG A 613 16.55 -22.43 55.35
C ARG A 613 17.39 -21.30 55.96
N GLU A 614 17.24 -20.08 55.46
CA GLU A 614 18.02 -18.91 55.88
C GLU A 614 17.33 -18.09 56.99
N GLU A 615 16.04 -18.33 57.25
CA GLU A 615 15.26 -17.60 58.25
C GLU A 615 15.48 -18.09 59.69
N ASN A 616 15.22 -17.24 60.69
CA ASN A 616 15.13 -17.67 62.09
C ASN A 616 13.77 -18.34 62.36
N THR A 617 13.75 -19.67 62.31
CA THR A 617 12.53 -20.49 62.38
C THR A 617 12.20 -21.03 63.78
N SER A 618 12.92 -20.61 64.83
CA SER A 618 12.77 -21.16 66.19
C SER A 618 11.33 -21.15 66.74
N LYS A 619 10.58 -20.07 66.48
CA LYS A 619 9.16 -19.97 66.86
C LYS A 619 8.26 -20.89 66.04
N LEU A 620 8.53 -21.01 64.74
CA LEU A 620 7.80 -21.88 63.82
C LEU A 620 8.01 -23.35 64.19
N GLU A 621 9.24 -23.77 64.42
CA GLU A 621 9.60 -25.13 64.84
C GLU A 621 9.02 -25.52 66.20
N ARG A 622 8.77 -24.54 67.09
CA ARG A 622 8.05 -24.77 68.35
C ARG A 622 6.58 -25.08 68.09
N LYS A 623 5.93 -24.37 67.16
CA LYS A 623 4.53 -24.62 66.76
C LYS A 623 4.39 -25.97 66.05
N LEU A 624 5.34 -26.34 65.19
CA LEU A 624 5.35 -27.62 64.45
C LEU A 624 5.65 -28.86 65.31
N ARG A 625 5.93 -28.73 66.61
CA ARG A 625 6.39 -29.85 67.46
C ARG A 625 5.43 -31.05 67.53
N LYS A 626 4.13 -30.81 67.37
CA LYS A 626 3.06 -31.83 67.39
C LYS A 626 1.99 -31.58 66.34
N GLU A 627 2.22 -30.63 65.43
CA GLU A 627 1.22 -30.33 64.41
C GLU A 627 1.24 -31.43 63.35
N GLN A 628 0.07 -31.94 63.01
CA GLN A 628 -0.14 -32.98 61.99
C GLN A 628 -1.25 -32.58 61.02
N ASP A 629 -1.96 -31.48 61.28
CA ASP A 629 -2.98 -30.94 60.38
C ASP A 629 -2.30 -30.25 59.17
N PRO A 630 -2.53 -30.74 57.94
CA PRO A 630 -1.96 -30.16 56.72
C PRO A 630 -2.35 -28.69 56.51
N GLU A 631 -3.60 -28.30 56.84
CA GLU A 631 -4.07 -26.92 56.63
C GLU A 631 -3.38 -25.95 57.57
N MET A 632 -3.23 -26.34 58.83
CA MET A 632 -2.46 -25.57 59.81
C MET A 632 -0.99 -25.46 59.40
N ILE A 633 -0.40 -26.50 58.80
CA ILE A 633 0.97 -26.46 58.27
C ILE A 633 1.09 -25.50 57.07
N ILE A 634 0.12 -25.50 56.15
CA ILE A 634 0.04 -24.54 55.03
C ILE A 634 0.04 -23.10 55.57
N GLN A 635 -0.82 -22.81 56.56
CA GLN A 635 -0.87 -21.50 57.20
C GLN A 635 0.43 -21.14 57.92
N LEU A 636 1.02 -22.08 58.67
CA LEU A 636 2.27 -21.87 59.39
C LEU A 636 3.46 -21.65 58.47
N PHE A 637 3.44 -22.24 57.27
CA PHE A 637 4.45 -22.02 56.24
C PHE A 637 4.20 -20.71 55.48
N ASN A 638 3.13 -19.96 55.79
CA ASN A 638 2.66 -18.79 55.05
C ASN A 638 2.37 -19.09 53.57
N LEU A 639 1.91 -20.30 53.28
CA LEU A 639 1.40 -20.67 51.96
C LEU A 639 -0.06 -20.21 51.90
N LYS A 640 -0.48 -19.60 50.79
CA LYS A 640 -1.89 -19.20 50.61
C LYS A 640 -2.76 -20.47 50.61
N SER A 641 -3.66 -20.62 51.59
CA SER A 641 -4.55 -21.78 51.73
C SER A 641 -5.83 -21.65 50.89
N SER A 642 -6.46 -22.80 50.63
CA SER A 642 -7.63 -23.04 49.78
C SER A 642 -8.96 -22.40 50.21
N GLU A 643 -9.03 -21.62 51.30
CA GLU A 643 -10.32 -21.22 51.90
C GLU A 643 -10.63 -19.71 51.94
N ASN A 644 -9.88 -18.85 51.24
CA ASN A 644 -10.28 -17.44 51.10
C ASN A 644 -10.12 -16.95 49.66
N GLU A 645 -11.07 -17.33 48.82
CA GLU A 645 -11.55 -16.57 47.66
C GLU A 645 -13.06 -16.73 47.53
#